data_AF-A0A226NAS8-F1
#
_entry.id   AF-A0A226NAS8-F1
#
_cell.length_a   1.000
_cell.length_b   1.000
_cell.length_c   1.000
_cell.angle_alpha   90.00
_cell.angle_beta   90.00
_cell.angle_gamma   90.00
#
_symmetry.space_group_name_H-M   'P 1'
#
loop_
_entity.id
_entity.type
_entity.pdbx_description
1 polymer ?
#
loop_
_entity_poly.entity_id
_entity_poly.type
_entity_poly.pdbx_seq_one_letter_code
_entity_poly.pdbx_strand_id
1 'polypeptide(L)'
;MVCCKSLLFQQMPCEYLSLDAMEKWIICNQRSCYVLLVLSDHLGLFCYSYNKRINDIRECKEAAVSHAGSMHRERRKFLRSALKELATVLSDQPGLLGPKALFVFMALSFARDEIIWLLRHADNMPKKSADDFIDKHIAELIFYMEELRAHVRKYGPVMQRYYVQYLSGFDAVVLNELVQNLSVCPEDESIIMSSFVNTMTSLSVKQVEDGEVFDFRGMRLDWFRLQAYTSVSKASLGLADHRELGKMMNTIIFHTKMVDSLVEMLVETSDLSIFCFYSRAFEKMFQQCLELPSQSRYSIAFPLLCTHFMSCTHELCPEERHHIGDRSLSLCNMFLDEMAKQARNLITDICTEQCTLSDQLLPKHCAKTISQAVNKKSKKQTGKKGEPEREKPGVESMRKNRLVVTNLDKLHTALSELCFSINYVPNMVVWEHTFTPREYLTSHLEIRFTKHVTPFVLKRSIVGMTMYNQATQEIAKPSELLTSVRAYMTVLQSIENYVQIDITRVFNNVLLQQTQHLDSHGEPTITSLYTNWYLETLLRQVSNGHIAYFPAMKAFVNLPTENELTFNAEEYSDISGKLCLVFLLNFSVDSVLKRMTIIGVILSFRSLAQEALRDVLSYHIPFLVSSIEDFKDHIPRETDMKVAMNVYELSSAAGLPCEIDPALVVALSSQKSENISPEEEYKIACLLMVFVAVSLPTLASNVMSQYSPAIEGHCNNIHCLAKAINQIAAALFTIHKGSIEDRLKEFLALASSSLLKIGQETDKTTTRNRESVYLLLDMIVQESPFLTMDLLESCFPYVLLRNAYHAVYKQSITSSA
;
A
#
# COMPACT_ATOMS: atom_id res chain seq x y z
N MET A 1 47.87 -56.97 -6.02
CA MET A 1 46.66 -57.12 -6.88
C MET A 1 46.24 -58.59 -6.95
N VAL A 2 45.85 -59.21 -5.82
CA VAL A 2 45.36 -60.61 -5.76
C VAL A 2 44.11 -60.78 -4.88
N CYS A 3 43.62 -59.74 -4.18
CA CYS A 3 42.49 -59.89 -3.23
C CYS A 3 41.11 -59.41 -3.74
N CYS A 4 40.97 -58.93 -4.98
CA CYS A 4 39.69 -58.37 -5.46
C CYS A 4 38.77 -59.36 -6.20
N LYS A 5 39.09 -60.66 -6.26
CA LYS A 5 38.33 -61.63 -7.09
C LYS A 5 37.15 -62.31 -6.40
N SER A 6 37.00 -62.21 -5.07
CA SER A 6 36.01 -63.01 -4.32
C SER A 6 34.73 -62.29 -3.87
N LEU A 7 34.57 -60.98 -4.11
CA LEU A 7 33.46 -60.20 -3.54
C LEU A 7 32.31 -59.85 -4.52
N LEU A 8 32.37 -60.29 -5.78
CA LEU A 8 31.41 -59.89 -6.82
C LEU A 8 30.14 -60.76 -6.94
N PHE A 9 30.01 -61.86 -6.18
CA PHE A 9 28.88 -62.80 -6.32
C PHE A 9 28.32 -63.35 -4.99
N GLN A 10 28.14 -62.49 -3.99
CA GLN A 10 27.19 -62.77 -2.91
C GLN A 10 26.22 -61.61 -2.76
N GLN A 11 24.93 -61.93 -2.83
CA GLN A 11 23.81 -61.07 -2.44
C GLN A 11 24.12 -60.47 -1.06
N MET A 12 24.46 -59.18 -1.01
CA MET A 12 24.56 -58.46 0.25
C MET A 12 23.14 -58.02 0.67
N PRO A 13 22.65 -58.42 1.85
CA PRO A 13 21.44 -57.82 2.43
C PRO A 13 21.73 -56.36 2.79
N CYS A 14 21.02 -55.45 2.11
CA CYS A 14 21.02 -54.00 2.33
C CYS A 14 20.56 -53.63 3.75
N GLU A 15 21.46 -53.63 4.74
CA GLU A 15 21.13 -53.06 6.07
C GLU A 15 22.26 -52.28 6.76
N TYR A 16 23.47 -52.19 6.21
CA TYR A 16 24.61 -51.54 6.90
C TYR A 16 25.51 -50.70 5.99
N LEU A 17 24.96 -49.68 5.33
CA LEU A 17 25.76 -48.63 4.69
C LEU A 17 25.18 -47.27 5.06
N SER A 18 26.00 -46.42 5.68
CA SER A 18 25.66 -45.01 5.90
C SER A 18 25.41 -44.32 4.56
N LEU A 19 24.39 -43.46 4.52
CA LEU A 19 24.02 -42.65 3.34
C LEU A 19 25.22 -41.89 2.75
N ASP A 20 26.17 -41.48 3.60
CA ASP A 20 27.41 -40.78 3.23
C ASP A 20 28.37 -41.65 2.38
N ALA A 21 28.35 -42.97 2.55
CA ALA A 21 29.09 -43.90 1.69
C ALA A 21 28.41 -44.10 0.32
N MET A 22 27.07 -44.04 0.27
CA MET A 22 26.29 -44.11 -0.98
C MET A 22 26.42 -42.85 -1.82
N GLU A 23 26.41 -41.65 -1.22
CA GLU A 23 26.62 -40.39 -1.95
C GLU A 23 28.03 -40.29 -2.55
N LYS A 24 29.07 -40.69 -1.78
CA LYS A 24 30.44 -40.78 -2.31
C LYS A 24 30.57 -41.83 -3.41
N TRP A 25 29.81 -42.93 -3.35
CA TRP A 25 29.78 -43.94 -4.42
C TRP A 25 29.07 -43.47 -5.70
N ILE A 26 27.99 -42.70 -5.58
CA ILE A 26 27.25 -42.16 -6.74
C ILE A 26 28.01 -41.02 -7.41
N ILE A 27 28.66 -40.14 -6.62
CA ILE A 27 29.53 -39.08 -7.14
C ILE A 27 30.79 -39.68 -7.77
N CYS A 28 31.37 -40.74 -7.18
CA CYS A 28 32.48 -41.46 -7.80
C CYS A 28 32.04 -42.17 -9.09
N ASN A 29 30.82 -42.75 -9.15
CA ASN A 29 30.33 -43.39 -10.37
C ASN A 29 30.03 -42.40 -11.51
N GLN A 30 29.53 -41.18 -11.23
CA GLN A 30 29.27 -40.19 -12.29
C GLN A 30 30.53 -39.45 -12.76
N ARG A 31 31.47 -39.09 -11.86
CA ARG A 31 32.78 -38.54 -12.27
C ARG A 31 33.63 -39.60 -12.96
N SER A 32 33.60 -40.85 -12.50
CA SER A 32 34.26 -41.95 -13.22
C SER A 32 33.60 -42.24 -14.57
N CYS A 33 32.29 -42.12 -14.74
CA CYS A 33 31.66 -42.31 -16.06
C CYS A 33 32.04 -41.22 -17.08
N TYR A 34 32.20 -39.96 -16.65
CA TYR A 34 32.65 -38.90 -17.56
C TYR A 34 34.16 -38.99 -17.86
N VAL A 35 34.96 -39.38 -16.86
CA VAL A 35 36.40 -39.63 -17.04
C VAL A 35 36.66 -40.90 -17.88
N LEU A 36 35.82 -41.93 -17.78
CA LEU A 36 35.87 -43.13 -18.63
C LEU A 36 35.41 -42.85 -20.08
N LEU A 37 34.49 -41.91 -20.29
CA LEU A 37 34.06 -41.51 -21.65
C LEU A 37 35.10 -40.68 -22.38
N VAL A 38 35.89 -39.84 -21.68
CA VAL A 38 37.01 -39.11 -22.29
C VAL A 38 38.26 -39.99 -22.44
N LEU A 39 38.43 -41.01 -21.58
CA LEU A 39 39.53 -41.97 -21.70
C LEU A 39 39.25 -43.10 -22.71
N SER A 40 38.00 -43.30 -23.18
CA SER A 40 37.71 -44.37 -24.15
C SER A 40 38.32 -44.13 -25.53
N ASP A 41 38.58 -42.88 -25.90
CA ASP A 41 39.20 -42.54 -27.19
C ASP A 41 40.73 -42.70 -27.20
N HIS A 42 41.37 -42.89 -26.02
CA HIS A 42 42.84 -42.99 -25.93
C HIS A 42 43.41 -44.24 -25.24
N LEU A 43 42.58 -45.13 -24.67
CA LEU A 43 43.05 -46.37 -24.03
C LEU A 43 42.54 -47.63 -24.74
N GLY A 44 42.96 -47.80 -25.99
CA GLY A 44 42.68 -48.98 -26.81
C GLY A 44 43.42 -50.27 -26.43
N LEU A 45 44.00 -50.40 -25.24
CA LEU A 45 44.92 -51.53 -24.95
C LEU A 45 44.73 -52.35 -23.66
N PHE A 46 43.73 -52.10 -22.78
CA PHE A 46 43.60 -52.92 -21.54
C PHE A 46 42.19 -53.40 -21.10
N CYS A 47 41.10 -53.13 -21.83
CA CYS A 47 39.73 -53.46 -21.38
C CYS A 47 38.94 -54.47 -22.26
N TYR A 48 39.58 -55.53 -22.76
CA TYR A 48 38.91 -56.50 -23.66
C TYR A 48 37.74 -57.30 -23.02
N SER A 49 37.63 -57.43 -21.69
CA SER A 49 36.59 -58.26 -21.04
C SER A 49 35.29 -57.53 -20.65
N TYR A 50 35.21 -56.21 -20.86
CA TYR A 50 34.07 -55.39 -20.39
C TYR A 50 33.06 -55.02 -21.48
N ASN A 51 33.15 -55.60 -22.68
CA ASN A 51 32.24 -55.31 -23.78
C ASN A 51 30.75 -55.51 -23.42
N LYS A 52 30.41 -56.47 -22.55
CA LYS A 52 29.05 -56.65 -22.05
C LYS A 52 28.55 -55.46 -21.20
N ARG A 53 29.44 -54.82 -20.43
CA ARG A 53 29.12 -53.65 -19.61
C ARG A 53 28.85 -52.40 -20.44
N ILE A 54 29.43 -52.29 -21.63
CA ILE A 54 29.14 -51.19 -22.54
C ILE A 54 27.66 -51.22 -22.97
N ASN A 55 27.10 -52.41 -23.21
CA ASN A 55 25.68 -52.57 -23.54
C ASN A 55 24.79 -52.22 -22.34
N ASP A 56 25.13 -52.71 -21.14
CA ASP A 56 24.41 -52.35 -19.90
C ASP A 56 24.38 -50.82 -19.70
N ILE A 57 25.49 -50.13 -19.93
CA ILE A 57 25.58 -48.65 -19.80
C ILE A 57 24.71 -47.95 -20.84
N ARG A 58 24.70 -48.43 -22.10
CA ARG A 58 23.87 -47.83 -23.16
C ARG A 58 22.38 -47.99 -22.86
N GLU A 59 21.97 -49.17 -22.43
CA GLU A 59 20.59 -49.45 -22.04
C GLU A 59 20.17 -48.59 -20.83
N CYS A 60 21.01 -48.52 -19.79
CA CYS A 60 20.75 -47.66 -18.62
C CYS A 60 20.68 -46.18 -18.99
N LYS A 61 21.55 -45.71 -19.90
CA LYS A 61 21.53 -44.33 -20.38
C LYS A 61 20.23 -44.01 -21.12
N GLU A 62 19.79 -44.90 -22.00
CA GLU A 62 18.54 -44.72 -22.74
C GLU A 62 17.33 -44.74 -21.80
N ALA A 63 17.29 -45.68 -20.86
CA ALA A 63 16.25 -45.75 -19.84
C ALA A 63 16.21 -44.49 -18.96
N ALA A 64 17.38 -43.98 -18.52
CA ALA A 64 17.46 -42.77 -17.72
C ALA A 64 16.97 -41.53 -18.50
N VAL A 65 17.40 -41.36 -19.75
CA VAL A 65 17.01 -40.22 -20.59
C VAL A 65 15.55 -40.30 -21.03
N SER A 66 14.95 -41.49 -21.09
CA SER A 66 13.56 -41.67 -21.52
C SER A 66 12.55 -41.71 -20.39
N HIS A 67 12.86 -42.32 -19.25
CA HIS A 67 11.89 -42.58 -18.19
C HIS A 67 12.13 -41.79 -16.90
N ALA A 68 13.39 -41.48 -16.55
CA ALA A 68 13.68 -40.87 -15.24
C ALA A 68 12.97 -39.52 -15.05
N GLY A 69 12.97 -38.65 -16.07
CA GLY A 69 12.28 -37.35 -16.01
C GLY A 69 10.80 -37.46 -15.63
N SER A 70 10.08 -38.40 -16.23
CA SER A 70 8.66 -38.65 -15.91
C SER A 70 8.47 -39.29 -14.53
N MET A 71 9.34 -40.22 -14.15
CA MET A 71 9.27 -40.91 -12.86
C MET A 71 9.46 -39.93 -11.69
N HIS A 72 10.47 -39.06 -11.76
CA HIS A 72 10.70 -38.01 -10.76
C HIS A 72 9.59 -36.95 -10.74
N ARG A 73 8.96 -36.68 -11.90
CA ARG A 73 7.78 -35.79 -11.96
C ARG A 73 6.60 -36.35 -11.15
N GLU A 74 6.32 -37.64 -11.26
CA GLU A 74 5.23 -38.29 -10.49
C GLU A 74 5.56 -38.37 -9.00
N ARG A 75 6.82 -38.62 -8.63
CA ARG A 75 7.25 -38.56 -7.22
C ARG A 75 6.98 -37.20 -6.58
N ARG A 76 7.32 -36.10 -7.26
CA ARG A 76 7.03 -34.75 -6.73
C ARG A 76 5.54 -34.48 -6.57
N LYS A 77 4.69 -34.97 -7.49
CA LYS A 77 3.23 -34.87 -7.34
C LYS A 77 2.72 -35.63 -6.11
N PHE A 78 3.21 -36.85 -5.89
CA PHE A 78 2.89 -37.64 -4.71
C PHE A 78 3.34 -36.92 -3.43
N LEU A 79 4.59 -36.48 -3.39
CA LEU A 79 5.18 -35.82 -2.22
C LEU A 79 4.46 -34.53 -1.85
N ARG A 80 4.02 -33.70 -2.81
CA ARG A 80 3.20 -32.51 -2.49
C ARG A 80 1.95 -32.86 -1.70
N SER A 81 1.25 -33.92 -2.09
CA SER A 81 0.03 -34.35 -1.39
C SER A 81 0.36 -34.94 -0.03
N ALA A 82 1.37 -35.81 0.03
CA ALA A 82 1.80 -36.48 1.26
C ALA A 82 2.33 -35.50 2.31
N LEU A 83 3.20 -34.55 1.92
CA LEU A 83 3.76 -33.55 2.84
C LEU A 83 2.70 -32.56 3.31
N LYS A 84 1.77 -32.16 2.44
CA LYS A 84 0.63 -31.31 2.81
C LYS A 84 -0.24 -31.96 3.88
N GLU A 85 -0.64 -33.21 3.65
CA GLU A 85 -1.46 -33.97 4.60
C GLU A 85 -0.71 -34.18 5.93
N LEU A 86 0.56 -34.61 5.86
CA LEU A 86 1.39 -34.82 7.04
C LEU A 86 1.57 -33.54 7.86
N ALA A 87 1.93 -32.42 7.23
CA ALA A 87 2.11 -31.14 7.91
C ALA A 87 0.81 -30.66 8.58
N THR A 88 -0.33 -30.84 7.91
CA THR A 88 -1.64 -30.43 8.44
C THR A 88 -2.08 -31.29 9.62
N VAL A 89 -1.87 -32.60 9.56
CA VAL A 89 -2.20 -33.52 10.68
C VAL A 89 -1.30 -33.25 11.89
N LEU A 90 -0.02 -32.97 11.67
CA LEU A 90 0.92 -32.66 12.74
C LEU A 90 0.69 -31.28 13.36
N SER A 91 0.19 -30.31 12.59
CA SER A 91 -0.17 -29.00 13.13
C SER A 91 -1.44 -29.05 13.98
N ASP A 92 -2.43 -29.87 13.59
CA ASP A 92 -3.65 -30.12 14.38
C ASP A 92 -3.37 -30.94 15.65
N GLN A 93 -2.50 -31.96 15.56
CA GLN A 93 -2.10 -32.82 16.67
C GLN A 93 -0.58 -32.84 16.89
N PRO A 94 0.02 -31.79 17.49
CA PRO A 94 1.48 -31.70 17.69
C PRO A 94 2.08 -32.84 18.51
N GLY A 95 1.29 -33.49 19.37
CA GLY A 95 1.71 -34.66 20.15
C GLY A 95 2.15 -35.85 19.30
N LEU A 96 1.68 -35.94 18.04
CA LEU A 96 2.09 -36.99 17.11
C LEU A 96 3.55 -36.86 16.66
N LEU A 97 4.20 -35.71 16.85
CA LEU A 97 5.61 -35.52 16.52
C LEU A 97 6.54 -36.44 17.32
N GLY A 98 6.13 -36.91 18.50
CA GLY A 98 6.85 -37.95 19.23
C GLY A 98 6.88 -39.28 18.46
N PRO A 99 5.75 -40.02 18.40
CA PRO A 99 5.68 -41.33 17.75
C PRO A 99 5.88 -41.31 16.24
N LYS A 100 5.69 -40.17 15.57
CA LYS A 100 5.82 -40.03 14.10
C LYS A 100 7.03 -39.20 13.67
N ALA A 101 8.00 -38.94 14.55
CA ALA A 101 9.21 -38.19 14.22
C ALA A 101 9.91 -38.70 12.94
N LEU A 102 10.04 -40.03 12.80
CA LEU A 102 10.67 -40.65 11.63
C LEU A 102 10.00 -40.24 10.31
N PHE A 103 8.66 -40.13 10.28
CA PHE A 103 7.94 -39.76 9.06
C PHE A 103 8.24 -38.33 8.64
N VAL A 104 8.48 -37.43 9.59
CA VAL A 104 8.89 -36.04 9.31
C VAL A 104 10.23 -36.04 8.58
N PHE A 105 11.24 -36.72 9.13
CA PHE A 105 12.59 -36.77 8.53
C PHE A 105 12.63 -37.54 7.21
N MET A 106 11.84 -38.60 7.06
CA MET A 106 11.68 -39.31 5.78
C MET A 106 11.06 -38.39 4.72
N ALA A 107 9.97 -37.70 5.05
CA ALA A 107 9.29 -36.79 4.13
C ALA A 107 10.19 -35.65 3.67
N LEU A 108 10.94 -35.06 4.62
CA LEU A 108 11.93 -34.03 4.35
C LEU A 108 13.05 -34.54 3.42
N SER A 109 13.63 -35.70 3.71
CA SER A 109 14.68 -36.31 2.88
C SER A 109 14.19 -36.59 1.46
N PHE A 110 13.03 -37.22 1.31
CA PHE A 110 12.49 -37.55 0.00
C PHE A 110 12.19 -36.30 -0.84
N ALA A 111 11.61 -35.26 -0.23
CA ALA A 111 11.36 -34.01 -0.93
C ALA A 111 12.66 -33.28 -1.31
N ARG A 112 13.63 -33.24 -0.40
CA ARG A 112 14.97 -32.67 -0.66
C ARG A 112 15.62 -33.35 -1.86
N ASP A 113 15.67 -34.68 -1.86
CA ASP A 113 16.31 -35.48 -2.92
C ASP A 113 15.69 -35.22 -4.29
N GLU A 114 14.35 -35.10 -4.37
CA GLU A 114 13.64 -34.80 -5.61
C GLU A 114 13.86 -33.37 -6.11
N ILE A 115 14.02 -32.39 -5.21
CA ILE A 115 14.34 -31.00 -5.55
C ILE A 115 15.76 -30.91 -6.12
N ILE A 116 16.76 -31.45 -5.42
CA ILE A 116 18.15 -31.42 -5.89
C ILE A 116 18.33 -32.21 -7.18
N TRP A 117 17.55 -33.27 -7.38
CA TRP A 117 17.53 -34.03 -8.63
C TRP A 117 17.00 -33.19 -9.77
N LEU A 118 15.86 -32.52 -9.58
CA LEU A 118 15.28 -31.65 -10.60
C LEU A 118 16.24 -30.51 -10.96
N LEU A 119 16.83 -29.87 -9.96
CA LEU A 119 17.67 -28.69 -10.12
C LEU A 119 18.88 -28.96 -11.04
N ARG A 120 19.62 -30.05 -10.76
CA ARG A 120 20.78 -30.41 -11.59
C ARG A 120 20.40 -30.91 -12.98
N HIS A 121 19.29 -31.64 -13.13
CA HIS A 121 18.89 -32.16 -14.45
C HIS A 121 18.28 -31.07 -15.33
N ALA A 122 17.58 -30.09 -14.76
CA ALA A 122 17.01 -28.97 -15.50
C ALA A 122 18.09 -28.10 -16.17
N ASP A 123 19.24 -27.92 -15.51
CA ASP A 123 20.34 -27.11 -16.04
C ASP A 123 21.27 -27.87 -16.99
N ASN A 124 21.41 -29.20 -16.83
CA ASN A 124 22.41 -29.98 -17.56
C ASN A 124 21.84 -30.85 -18.69
N MET A 125 20.55 -31.18 -18.69
CA MET A 125 19.97 -32.10 -19.67
C MET A 125 19.27 -31.37 -20.82
N PRO A 126 19.44 -31.82 -22.08
CA PRO A 126 18.67 -31.28 -23.19
C PRO A 126 17.20 -31.67 -23.05
N LYS A 127 16.31 -30.74 -23.37
CA LYS A 127 14.86 -30.93 -23.31
C LYS A 127 14.36 -31.63 -24.56
N LYS A 128 13.56 -32.70 -24.39
CA LYS A 128 12.84 -33.34 -25.50
C LYS A 128 11.53 -32.61 -25.78
N SER A 129 10.85 -32.15 -24.73
CA SER A 129 9.64 -31.33 -24.79
C SER A 129 9.81 -30.01 -24.01
N ALA A 130 9.02 -28.99 -24.33
CA ALA A 130 9.12 -27.68 -23.67
C ALA A 130 8.90 -27.74 -22.15
N ASP A 131 8.08 -28.68 -21.68
CA ASP A 131 7.75 -28.89 -20.26
C ASP A 131 8.74 -29.79 -19.52
N ASP A 132 9.76 -30.33 -20.20
CA ASP A 132 10.76 -31.19 -19.57
C ASP A 132 11.56 -30.41 -18.51
N PHE A 133 11.68 -31.04 -17.33
CA PHE A 133 12.37 -30.49 -16.17
C PHE A 133 11.84 -29.14 -15.69
N ILE A 134 10.58 -28.82 -15.97
CA ILE A 134 9.86 -27.67 -15.40
C ILE A 134 8.79 -28.19 -14.44
N ASP A 135 8.80 -27.71 -13.20
CA ASP A 135 7.75 -27.97 -12.23
C ASP A 135 7.19 -26.64 -11.70
N LYS A 136 6.03 -26.23 -12.23
CA LYS A 136 5.35 -24.99 -11.84
C LYS A 136 4.83 -25.01 -10.39
N HIS A 137 4.79 -26.18 -9.76
CA HIS A 137 4.28 -26.38 -8.41
C HIS A 137 5.39 -26.71 -7.41
N ILE A 138 6.65 -26.36 -7.74
CA ILE A 138 7.79 -26.62 -6.85
C ILE A 138 7.70 -25.84 -5.54
N ALA A 139 7.12 -24.64 -5.57
CA ALA A 139 6.93 -23.79 -4.40
C ALA A 139 6.09 -24.48 -3.32
N GLU A 140 5.00 -25.14 -3.71
CA GLU A 140 4.16 -25.91 -2.80
C GLU A 140 4.93 -27.02 -2.07
N LEU A 141 5.83 -27.72 -2.77
CA LEU A 141 6.65 -28.77 -2.16
C LEU A 141 7.61 -28.19 -1.12
N ILE A 142 8.32 -27.11 -1.48
CA ILE A 142 9.27 -26.43 -0.60
C ILE A 142 8.54 -25.85 0.62
N PHE A 143 7.37 -25.25 0.43
CA PHE A 143 6.59 -24.67 1.51
C PHE A 143 6.22 -25.71 2.58
N TYR A 144 5.72 -26.88 2.18
CA TYR A 144 5.39 -27.91 3.17
C TYR A 144 6.63 -28.56 3.82
N MET A 145 7.81 -28.48 3.19
CA MET A 145 9.06 -28.80 3.88
C MET A 145 9.35 -27.77 4.99
N GLU A 146 9.18 -26.48 4.72
CA GLU A 146 9.35 -25.43 5.74
C GLU A 146 8.33 -25.51 6.86
N GLU A 147 7.07 -25.88 6.58
CA GLU A 147 6.07 -26.20 7.60
C GLU A 147 6.54 -27.30 8.55
N LEU A 148 7.03 -28.42 8.01
CA LEU A 148 7.54 -29.53 8.83
C LEU A 148 8.75 -29.10 9.65
N ARG A 149 9.66 -28.30 9.08
CA ARG A 149 10.80 -27.71 9.81
C ARG A 149 10.33 -26.79 10.93
N ALA A 150 9.31 -25.97 10.68
CA ALA A 150 8.72 -25.07 11.67
C ALA A 150 8.07 -25.86 12.82
N HIS A 151 7.36 -26.95 12.54
CA HIS A 151 6.79 -27.83 13.56
C HIS A 151 7.85 -28.44 14.47
N VAL A 152 8.95 -28.94 13.89
CA VAL A 152 10.07 -29.50 14.69
C VAL A 152 10.72 -28.42 15.57
N ARG A 153 10.90 -27.19 15.06
CA ARG A 153 11.45 -26.08 15.86
C ARG A 153 10.51 -25.65 16.98
N LYS A 154 9.21 -25.51 16.68
CA LYS A 154 8.19 -25.03 17.62
C LYS A 154 7.86 -26.05 18.71
N TYR A 155 7.77 -27.32 18.34
CA TYR A 155 7.37 -28.41 19.21
C TYR A 155 8.53 -29.35 19.58
N GLY A 156 9.77 -28.88 19.47
CA GLY A 156 10.98 -29.61 19.88
C GLY A 156 10.87 -30.22 21.29
N PRO A 157 10.38 -29.50 22.31
CA PRO A 157 10.18 -30.06 23.65
C PRO A 157 9.23 -31.26 23.71
N VAL A 158 8.23 -31.34 22.81
CA VAL A 158 7.30 -32.48 22.72
C VAL A 158 8.04 -33.72 22.23
N MET A 159 8.90 -33.57 21.23
CA MET A 159 9.74 -34.65 20.72
C MET A 159 10.75 -35.09 21.77
N GLN A 160 11.46 -34.14 22.39
CA GLN A 160 12.41 -34.40 23.46
C GLN A 160 11.78 -35.23 24.57
N ARG A 161 10.66 -34.76 25.13
CA ARG A 161 9.90 -35.44 26.20
C ARG A 161 9.55 -36.88 25.84
N TYR A 162 9.07 -37.13 24.62
CA TYR A 162 8.71 -38.47 24.19
C TYR A 162 9.94 -39.40 24.13
N TYR A 163 11.06 -38.92 23.57
CA TYR A 163 12.25 -39.75 23.39
C TYR A 163 13.10 -39.92 24.66
N VAL A 164 13.12 -38.98 25.62
CA VAL A 164 13.73 -39.28 26.94
C VAL A 164 12.96 -40.36 27.70
N GLN A 165 11.62 -40.41 27.57
CA GLN A 165 10.83 -41.50 28.15
C GLN A 165 11.11 -42.84 27.44
N TYR A 166 11.28 -42.80 26.12
CA TYR A 166 11.61 -43.99 25.33
C TYR A 166 12.98 -44.56 25.71
N LEU A 167 14.00 -43.69 25.80
CA LEU A 167 15.37 -44.03 26.14
C LEU A 167 15.48 -44.60 27.57
N SER A 168 14.95 -43.88 28.56
CA SER A 168 15.04 -44.28 29.97
C SER A 168 14.16 -45.49 30.32
N GLY A 169 13.03 -45.65 29.64
CA GLY A 169 12.06 -46.70 29.93
C GLY A 169 12.26 -47.98 29.12
N PHE A 170 12.16 -47.90 27.80
CA PHE A 170 12.16 -49.07 26.93
C PHE A 170 13.57 -49.45 26.47
N ASP A 171 14.30 -48.52 25.87
CA ASP A 171 15.59 -48.81 25.24
C ASP A 171 16.63 -49.29 26.26
N ALA A 172 16.66 -48.68 27.44
CA ALA A 172 17.55 -49.07 28.52
C ALA A 172 17.32 -50.51 28.99
N VAL A 173 16.06 -50.95 29.10
CA VAL A 173 15.71 -52.30 29.55
C VAL A 173 16.12 -53.33 28.50
N VAL A 174 15.74 -53.11 27.24
CA VAL A 174 16.02 -54.06 26.16
C VAL A 174 17.52 -54.13 25.84
N LEU A 175 18.22 -52.99 25.86
CA LEU A 175 19.67 -52.99 25.68
C LEU A 175 20.37 -53.74 26.80
N ASN A 176 20.00 -53.48 28.06
CA ASN A 176 20.62 -54.16 29.20
C ASN A 176 20.40 -55.68 29.14
N GLU A 177 19.19 -56.14 28.80
CA GLU A 177 18.91 -57.57 28.59
C GLU A 177 19.81 -58.19 27.51
N LEU A 178 19.99 -57.49 26.39
CA LEU A 178 20.85 -57.98 25.31
C LEU A 178 22.33 -58.03 25.73
N VAL A 179 22.81 -57.01 26.45
CA VAL A 179 24.20 -56.94 26.95
C VAL A 179 24.49 -58.09 27.91
N GLN A 180 23.58 -58.40 28.83
CA GLN A 180 23.76 -59.48 29.81
C GLN A 180 23.77 -60.88 29.17
N ASN A 181 23.17 -61.03 27.98
CA ASN A 181 23.13 -62.29 27.24
C ASN A 181 24.37 -62.54 26.37
N LEU A 182 25.34 -61.62 26.33
CA LEU A 182 26.60 -61.81 25.60
C LEU A 182 27.55 -62.71 26.39
N SER A 183 27.96 -63.84 25.79
CA SER A 183 28.82 -64.83 26.44
C SER A 183 30.29 -64.42 26.53
N VAL A 184 30.75 -63.54 25.65
CA VAL A 184 32.13 -63.03 25.64
C VAL A 184 32.14 -61.57 25.16
N CYS A 185 32.61 -60.66 26.02
CA CYS A 185 32.91 -59.28 25.63
C CYS A 185 34.22 -58.85 26.33
N PRO A 186 35.19 -58.24 25.62
CA PRO A 186 36.34 -57.64 26.26
C PRO A 186 35.95 -56.41 27.10
N GLU A 187 36.88 -55.97 27.96
CA GLU A 187 36.62 -54.92 28.95
C GLU A 187 36.22 -53.59 28.30
N ASP A 188 36.88 -53.18 27.22
CA ASP A 188 36.63 -51.92 26.52
C ASP A 188 35.19 -51.85 25.95
N GLU A 189 34.73 -52.92 25.30
CA GLU A 189 33.37 -53.02 24.79
C GLU A 189 32.32 -53.06 25.92
N SER A 190 32.63 -53.77 27.01
CA SER A 190 31.75 -53.83 28.19
C SER A 190 31.59 -52.47 28.86
N ILE A 191 32.66 -51.69 28.96
CA ILE A 191 32.64 -50.32 29.52
C ILE A 191 31.73 -49.42 28.68
N ILE A 192 31.88 -49.46 27.35
CA ILE A 192 31.04 -48.65 26.45
C ILE A 192 29.56 -49.06 26.57
N MET A 193 29.26 -50.36 26.53
CA MET A 193 27.89 -50.85 26.57
C MET A 193 27.19 -50.56 27.90
N SER A 194 27.90 -50.67 29.03
CA SER A 194 27.37 -50.28 30.34
C SER A 194 27.17 -48.76 30.47
N SER A 195 28.05 -47.96 29.89
CA SER A 195 27.91 -46.50 29.81
C SER A 195 26.63 -46.08 29.10
N PHE A 196 26.22 -46.78 28.02
CA PHE A 196 24.96 -46.52 27.34
C PHE A 196 23.75 -46.71 28.26
N VAL A 197 23.67 -47.83 28.98
CA VAL A 197 22.56 -48.12 29.89
C VAL A 197 22.50 -47.10 31.03
N ASN A 198 23.64 -46.76 31.61
CA ASN A 198 23.73 -45.75 32.68
C ASN A 198 23.27 -44.37 32.20
N THR A 199 23.71 -43.97 31.00
CA THR A 199 23.31 -42.69 30.40
C THR A 199 21.81 -42.64 30.17
N MET A 200 21.22 -43.67 29.56
CA MET A 200 19.78 -43.69 29.26
C MET A 200 18.91 -43.71 30.52
N THR A 201 19.27 -44.52 31.53
CA THR A 201 18.49 -44.62 32.79
C THR A 201 18.56 -43.35 33.65
N SER A 202 19.59 -42.53 33.47
CA SER A 202 19.71 -41.24 34.17
C SER A 202 18.78 -40.15 33.62
N LEU A 203 18.16 -40.37 32.46
CA LEU A 203 17.29 -39.40 31.81
C LEU A 203 15.92 -39.35 32.47
N SER A 204 15.35 -38.15 32.59
CA SER A 204 14.00 -37.96 33.09
C SER A 204 13.27 -36.83 32.38
N VAL A 205 11.94 -36.86 32.41
CA VAL A 205 11.09 -35.80 31.83
C VAL A 205 11.34 -34.44 32.49
N LYS A 206 11.75 -34.45 33.76
CA LYS A 206 12.03 -33.23 34.52
C LYS A 206 13.10 -32.36 33.86
N GLN A 207 14.14 -32.99 33.29
CA GLN A 207 15.21 -32.29 32.60
C GLN A 207 14.71 -31.54 31.35
N VAL A 208 13.69 -32.07 30.67
CA VAL A 208 13.05 -31.40 29.52
C VAL A 208 12.18 -30.23 29.99
N GLU A 209 11.45 -30.39 31.09
CA GLU A 209 10.64 -29.31 31.68
C GLU A 209 11.51 -28.17 32.21
N ASP A 210 12.69 -28.49 32.75
CA ASP A 210 13.70 -27.53 33.20
C ASP A 210 14.51 -26.91 32.03
N GLY A 211 14.33 -27.42 30.80
CA GLY A 211 14.98 -26.90 29.60
C GLY A 211 16.48 -27.19 29.53
N GLU A 212 16.93 -28.32 30.08
CA GLU A 212 18.34 -28.72 30.04
C GLU A 212 18.83 -28.94 28.60
N VAL A 213 20.10 -28.57 28.36
CA VAL A 213 20.77 -28.84 27.09
C VAL A 213 21.41 -30.22 27.18
N PHE A 214 20.81 -31.18 26.48
CA PHE A 214 21.33 -32.54 26.37
C PHE A 214 22.54 -32.59 25.43
N ASP A 215 23.48 -33.51 25.70
CA ASP A 215 24.62 -33.78 24.81
C ASP A 215 24.91 -35.29 24.76
N PHE A 216 24.58 -35.91 23.63
CA PHE A 216 24.82 -37.33 23.37
C PHE A 216 25.92 -37.55 22.33
N ARG A 217 26.74 -36.54 22.02
CA ARG A 217 27.84 -36.68 21.04
C ARG A 217 28.85 -37.77 21.46
N GLY A 218 29.15 -37.83 22.76
CA GLY A 218 30.00 -38.88 23.34
C GLY A 218 29.42 -40.27 23.09
N MET A 219 28.15 -40.48 23.46
CA MET A 219 27.43 -41.75 23.27
C MET A 219 27.38 -42.18 21.79
N ARG A 220 27.09 -41.25 20.86
CA ARG A 220 27.08 -41.53 19.43
C ARG A 220 28.44 -41.92 18.88
N LEU A 221 29.50 -41.24 19.33
CA LEU A 221 30.87 -41.53 18.92
C LEU A 221 31.37 -42.86 19.50
N ASP A 222 30.98 -43.19 20.73
CA ASP A 222 31.30 -44.46 21.37
C ASP A 222 30.60 -45.63 20.68
N TRP A 223 29.37 -45.46 20.21
CA TRP A 223 28.75 -46.46 19.33
C TRP A 223 29.55 -46.66 18.05
N PHE A 224 30.05 -45.57 17.46
CA PHE A 224 30.86 -45.66 16.26
C PHE A 224 32.22 -46.34 16.52
N ARG A 225 32.85 -46.09 17.68
CA ARG A 225 34.05 -46.83 18.14
C ARG A 225 33.75 -48.32 18.33
N LEU A 226 32.63 -48.65 18.98
CA LEU A 226 32.22 -50.03 19.21
C LEU A 226 31.98 -50.78 17.89
N GLN A 227 31.39 -50.13 16.88
CA GLN A 227 31.31 -50.70 15.54
C GLN A 227 32.69 -51.00 14.96
N ALA A 228 33.68 -50.12 15.14
CA ALA A 228 35.04 -50.36 14.65
C ALA A 228 35.70 -51.55 15.37
N TYR A 229 35.54 -51.66 16.70
CA TYR A 229 36.11 -52.76 17.48
C TYR A 229 35.50 -54.11 17.12
N THR A 230 34.20 -54.15 16.86
CA THR A 230 33.44 -55.39 16.64
C THR A 230 33.31 -55.80 15.16
N SER A 231 33.73 -54.94 14.22
CA SER A 231 33.64 -55.21 12.77
C SER A 231 34.97 -55.64 12.14
N VAL A 232 36.09 -55.57 12.85
CA VAL A 232 37.38 -56.08 12.33
C VAL A 232 37.40 -57.61 12.32
N SER A 233 38.10 -58.19 11.35
CA SER A 233 38.25 -59.65 11.27
C SER A 233 38.92 -60.19 12.53
N LYS A 234 38.36 -61.25 13.13
CA LYS A 234 38.81 -61.87 14.40
C LYS A 234 38.57 -61.00 15.65
N ALA A 235 37.62 -60.07 15.62
CA ALA A 235 37.12 -59.43 16.84
C ALA A 235 36.59 -60.48 17.82
N SER A 236 36.82 -60.26 19.13
CA SER A 236 36.34 -61.14 20.20
C SER A 236 34.81 -61.13 20.28
N LEU A 237 34.21 -59.95 20.12
CA LEU A 237 32.78 -59.74 19.92
C LEU A 237 32.55 -59.36 18.45
N GLY A 238 32.02 -60.29 17.65
CA GLY A 238 31.76 -60.07 16.22
C GLY A 238 30.38 -59.47 15.95
N LEU A 239 30.30 -58.26 15.39
CA LEU A 239 29.02 -57.62 15.06
C LEU A 239 28.23 -58.39 13.99
N ALA A 240 28.93 -59.12 13.11
CA ALA A 240 28.31 -59.95 12.09
C ALA A 240 27.47 -61.10 12.69
N ASP A 241 27.90 -61.63 13.84
CA ASP A 241 27.20 -62.69 14.58
C ASP A 241 26.10 -62.11 15.50
N HIS A 242 26.19 -60.81 15.81
CA HIS A 242 25.25 -60.08 16.67
C HIS A 242 24.57 -58.91 15.94
N ARG A 243 23.92 -59.18 14.80
CA ARG A 243 23.27 -58.14 13.97
C ARG A 243 22.18 -57.36 14.71
N GLU A 244 21.42 -58.04 15.58
CA GLU A 244 20.33 -57.41 16.34
C GLU A 244 20.84 -56.32 17.30
N LEU A 245 22.04 -56.48 17.87
CA LEU A 245 22.68 -55.42 18.66
C LEU A 245 22.90 -54.16 17.83
N GLY A 246 23.40 -54.32 16.61
CA GLY A 246 23.63 -53.18 15.71
C GLY A 246 22.34 -52.49 15.29
N LYS A 247 21.27 -53.25 14.98
CA LYS A 247 19.96 -52.68 14.61
C LYS A 247 19.33 -51.91 15.76
N MET A 248 19.37 -52.50 16.96
CA MET A 248 18.87 -51.88 18.18
C MET A 248 19.62 -50.61 18.49
N MET A 249 20.96 -50.65 18.47
CA MET A 249 21.76 -49.48 18.77
C MET A 249 21.56 -48.35 17.76
N ASN A 250 21.38 -48.65 16.48
CA ASN A 250 21.04 -47.64 15.48
C ASN A 250 19.68 -46.97 15.77
N THR A 251 18.71 -47.72 16.30
CA THR A 251 17.41 -47.18 16.74
C THR A 251 17.59 -46.27 17.97
N ILE A 252 18.37 -46.70 18.95
CA ILE A 252 18.70 -45.91 20.14
C ILE A 252 19.41 -44.62 19.76
N ILE A 253 20.39 -44.68 18.85
CA ILE A 253 21.09 -43.47 18.37
C ILE A 253 20.11 -42.51 17.68
N PHE A 254 19.15 -43.01 16.89
CA PHE A 254 18.09 -42.16 16.35
C PHE A 254 17.30 -41.48 17.47
N HIS A 255 16.89 -42.22 18.52
CA HIS A 255 16.19 -41.65 19.68
C HIS A 255 17.02 -40.57 20.39
N THR A 256 18.33 -40.75 20.56
CA THR A 256 19.20 -39.70 21.14
C THR A 256 19.17 -38.43 20.29
N LYS A 257 19.23 -38.55 18.95
CA LYS A 257 19.17 -37.41 18.03
C LYS A 257 17.84 -36.64 18.12
N MET A 258 16.75 -37.31 18.48
CA MET A 258 15.45 -36.66 18.70
C MET A 258 15.39 -35.82 19.99
N VAL A 259 16.41 -35.94 20.84
CA VAL A 259 16.54 -35.17 22.08
C VAL A 259 17.48 -33.98 21.89
N ASP A 260 18.72 -34.20 21.44
CA ASP A 260 19.75 -33.13 21.38
C ASP A 260 20.03 -32.58 19.97
N SER A 261 19.83 -33.37 18.91
CA SER A 261 20.24 -33.04 17.53
C SER A 261 19.09 -32.72 16.58
N LEU A 262 17.93 -32.22 17.06
CA LEU A 262 16.80 -31.87 16.18
C LEU A 262 17.18 -30.84 15.11
N VAL A 263 17.97 -29.83 15.47
CA VAL A 263 18.42 -28.79 14.53
C VAL A 263 19.37 -29.37 13.48
N GLU A 264 20.33 -30.21 13.89
CA GLU A 264 21.26 -30.87 12.97
C GLU A 264 20.52 -31.82 12.02
N MET A 265 19.53 -32.56 12.53
CA MET A 265 18.70 -33.47 11.73
C MET A 265 17.89 -32.73 10.66
N LEU A 266 17.42 -31.51 10.96
CA LEU A 266 16.76 -30.66 9.98
C LEU A 266 17.72 -30.20 8.87
N VAL A 267 19.00 -29.97 9.17
CA VAL A 267 20.02 -29.66 8.16
C VAL A 267 20.32 -30.91 7.32
N GLU A 268 20.59 -32.04 7.96
CA GLU A 268 20.93 -33.32 7.31
C GLU A 268 19.86 -33.74 6.28
N THR A 269 18.59 -33.66 6.67
CA THR A 269 17.48 -34.22 5.89
C THR A 269 16.81 -33.23 4.94
N SER A 270 16.98 -31.92 5.15
CA SER A 270 16.19 -30.93 4.40
C SER A 270 16.94 -29.66 4.02
N ASP A 271 18.26 -29.63 4.15
CA ASP A 271 19.04 -28.50 3.65
C ASP A 271 18.88 -28.34 2.13
N LEU A 272 18.71 -27.09 1.74
CA LEU A 272 18.51 -26.65 0.36
C LEU A 272 19.40 -25.42 0.03
N SER A 273 20.49 -25.25 0.79
CA SER A 273 21.57 -24.29 0.52
C SER A 273 22.12 -24.35 -0.92
N ILE A 274 21.92 -25.49 -1.60
CA ILE A 274 22.24 -25.70 -3.02
C ILE A 274 21.67 -24.62 -3.95
N PHE A 275 20.54 -23.99 -3.59
CA PHE A 275 19.96 -22.87 -4.36
C PHE A 275 20.88 -21.64 -4.41
N CYS A 276 21.82 -21.49 -3.48
CA CYS A 276 22.87 -20.47 -3.55
C CYS A 276 23.68 -20.58 -4.85
N PHE A 277 24.00 -21.81 -5.26
CA PHE A 277 24.78 -22.10 -6.46
C PHE A 277 23.93 -22.17 -7.74
N TYR A 278 22.61 -22.32 -7.59
CA TYR A 278 21.62 -22.33 -8.69
C TYR A 278 20.72 -21.09 -8.66
N SER A 279 21.29 -19.92 -8.37
CA SER A 279 20.50 -18.69 -8.16
C SER A 279 19.61 -18.31 -9.35
N ARG A 280 20.07 -18.54 -10.59
CA ARG A 280 19.24 -18.30 -11.80
C ARG A 280 17.98 -19.15 -11.83
N ALA A 281 18.09 -20.44 -11.48
CA ALA A 281 16.93 -21.33 -11.40
C ALA A 281 16.03 -20.93 -10.21
N PHE A 282 16.64 -20.53 -9.09
CA PHE A 282 15.94 -20.10 -7.89
C PHE A 282 15.05 -18.87 -8.15
N GLU A 283 15.61 -17.82 -8.73
CA GLU A 283 14.87 -16.60 -9.11
C GLU A 283 13.77 -16.88 -10.14
N LYS A 284 14.04 -17.76 -11.12
CA LYS A 284 13.06 -18.16 -12.13
C LYS A 284 11.88 -18.94 -11.54
N MET A 285 12.15 -19.86 -10.60
CA MET A 285 11.11 -20.60 -9.89
C MET A 285 10.24 -19.65 -9.05
N PHE A 286 10.83 -18.63 -8.45
CA PHE A 286 10.10 -17.59 -7.72
C PHE A 286 9.18 -16.75 -8.63
N GLN A 287 9.69 -16.28 -9.78
CA GLN A 287 8.86 -15.53 -10.75
C GLN A 287 7.65 -16.35 -11.22
N GLN A 288 7.88 -17.62 -11.58
CA GLN A 288 6.81 -18.54 -11.97
C GLN A 288 5.79 -18.78 -10.84
N CYS A 289 6.23 -18.78 -9.59
CA CYS A 289 5.36 -18.88 -8.42
C CYS A 289 4.45 -17.64 -8.28
N LEU A 290 5.00 -16.43 -8.43
CA LEU A 290 4.23 -15.19 -8.33
C LEU A 290 3.23 -15.00 -9.48
N GLU A 291 3.55 -15.46 -10.69
CA GLU A 291 2.68 -15.37 -11.86
C GLU A 291 1.42 -16.26 -11.76
N LEU A 292 1.49 -17.34 -10.98
CA LEU A 292 0.42 -18.32 -10.83
C LEU A 292 -0.31 -18.14 -9.49
N PRO A 293 -1.56 -17.64 -9.46
CA PRO A 293 -2.27 -17.31 -8.20
C PRO A 293 -2.38 -18.47 -7.20
N SER A 294 -2.57 -19.70 -7.67
CA SER A 294 -2.67 -20.88 -6.79
C SER A 294 -1.32 -21.29 -6.18
N GLN A 295 -0.20 -20.80 -6.71
CA GLN A 295 1.13 -21.07 -6.19
C GLN A 295 1.73 -19.87 -5.45
N SER A 296 1.31 -18.64 -5.77
CA SER A 296 1.74 -17.43 -5.06
C SER A 296 1.47 -17.50 -3.55
N ARG A 297 0.49 -18.31 -3.13
CA ARG A 297 0.26 -18.75 -1.73
C ARG A 297 1.53 -19.23 -1.01
N TYR A 298 2.42 -19.89 -1.74
CA TYR A 298 3.61 -20.57 -1.21
C TYR A 298 4.89 -19.76 -1.48
N SER A 299 4.80 -18.51 -1.94
CA SER A 299 5.94 -17.68 -2.31
C SER A 299 6.90 -17.37 -1.15
N ILE A 300 6.44 -17.41 0.11
CA ILE A 300 7.24 -17.18 1.31
C ILE A 300 8.31 -18.26 1.52
N ALA A 301 8.15 -19.43 0.89
CA ALA A 301 9.13 -20.49 0.92
C ALA A 301 10.49 -20.04 0.36
N PHE A 302 10.52 -19.15 -0.64
CA PHE A 302 11.78 -18.68 -1.25
C PHE A 302 12.61 -17.80 -0.30
N PRO A 303 12.07 -16.75 0.34
CA PRO A 303 12.76 -16.05 1.43
C PRO A 303 13.19 -16.98 2.57
N LEU A 304 12.35 -17.95 2.98
CA LEU A 304 12.69 -18.88 4.06
C LEU A 304 13.90 -19.76 3.69
N LEU A 305 14.04 -20.18 2.43
CA LEU A 305 15.21 -20.92 1.97
C LEU A 305 16.52 -20.12 2.05
N CYS A 306 16.48 -18.78 2.05
CA CYS A 306 17.68 -17.98 2.26
C CYS A 306 18.32 -18.24 3.64
N THR A 307 17.54 -18.70 4.62
CA THR A 307 18.06 -19.10 5.95
C THR A 307 18.99 -20.32 5.88
N HIS A 308 18.91 -21.12 4.81
CA HIS A 308 19.70 -22.35 4.65
C HIS A 308 21.12 -22.09 4.17
N PHE A 309 21.38 -20.92 3.58
CA PHE A 309 22.61 -20.67 2.81
C PHE A 309 23.87 -20.80 3.68
N MET A 310 23.78 -20.55 4.99
CA MET A 310 24.94 -20.68 5.89
C MET A 310 25.35 -22.14 6.13
N SER A 311 24.45 -23.09 5.89
CA SER A 311 24.69 -24.52 6.10
C SER A 311 25.64 -25.14 5.06
N CYS A 312 25.85 -24.53 3.90
CA CYS A 312 26.84 -25.04 2.92
C CYS A 312 28.28 -24.60 3.19
N THR A 313 28.51 -23.72 4.17
CA THR A 313 29.86 -23.22 4.48
C THR A 313 30.63 -24.23 5.33
N HIS A 314 31.94 -24.30 5.12
CA HIS A 314 32.84 -25.16 5.90
C HIS A 314 33.92 -24.33 6.59
N GLU A 315 34.35 -24.74 7.78
CA GLU A 315 35.40 -24.04 8.55
C GLU A 315 36.76 -23.97 7.83
N LEU A 316 36.98 -24.87 6.88
CA LEU A 316 38.19 -24.93 6.04
C LEU A 316 38.16 -23.98 4.84
N CYS A 317 37.03 -23.35 4.54
CA CYS A 317 36.92 -22.32 3.51
C CYS A 317 36.13 -21.11 4.03
N PRO A 318 36.70 -20.33 4.97
CA PRO A 318 36.03 -19.15 5.49
C PRO A 318 35.91 -18.01 4.46
N GLU A 319 36.68 -18.04 3.38
CA GLU A 319 36.74 -16.99 2.36
C GLU A 319 35.40 -16.83 1.62
N GLU A 320 34.67 -17.93 1.38
CA GLU A 320 33.38 -17.89 0.68
C GLU A 320 32.20 -17.54 1.60
N ARG A 321 32.36 -17.69 2.92
CA ARG A 321 31.26 -17.57 3.89
C ARG A 321 30.56 -16.21 3.83
N HIS A 322 31.33 -15.11 3.79
CA HIS A 322 30.76 -13.75 3.73
C HIS A 322 30.04 -13.51 2.41
N HIS A 323 30.60 -13.99 1.28
CA HIS A 323 29.98 -13.85 -0.02
C HIS A 323 28.63 -14.57 -0.09
N ILE A 324 28.55 -15.79 0.45
CA ILE A 324 27.31 -16.56 0.56
C ILE A 324 26.32 -15.85 1.51
N GLY A 325 26.83 -15.25 2.59
CA GLY A 325 26.08 -14.44 3.55
C GLY A 325 25.37 -13.28 2.86
N ASP A 326 26.13 -12.41 2.21
CA ASP A 326 25.60 -11.25 1.48
C ASP A 326 24.61 -11.67 0.39
N ARG A 327 24.87 -12.79 -0.31
CA ARG A 327 23.96 -13.32 -1.33
C ARG A 327 22.62 -13.74 -0.73
N SER A 328 22.62 -14.38 0.44
CA SER A 328 21.40 -14.77 1.14
C SER A 328 20.55 -13.57 1.55
N LEU A 329 21.19 -12.51 2.07
CA LEU A 329 20.52 -11.25 2.45
C LEU A 329 19.92 -10.55 1.22
N SER A 330 20.70 -10.45 0.14
CA SER A 330 20.28 -9.80 -1.11
C SER A 330 19.06 -10.48 -1.72
N LEU A 331 19.07 -11.83 -1.80
CA LEU A 331 17.95 -12.59 -2.34
C LEU A 331 16.71 -12.52 -1.44
N CYS A 332 16.87 -12.65 -0.12
CA CYS A 332 15.77 -12.52 0.83
C CYS A 332 15.07 -11.16 0.70
N ASN A 333 15.85 -10.07 0.65
CA ASN A 333 15.31 -8.73 0.43
C ASN A 333 14.57 -8.62 -0.90
N MET A 334 15.16 -9.13 -2.00
CA MET A 334 14.55 -9.07 -3.34
C MET A 334 13.21 -9.82 -3.39
N PHE A 335 13.14 -11.02 -2.82
CA PHE A 335 11.90 -11.80 -2.83
C PHE A 335 10.77 -11.12 -2.05
N LEU A 336 11.06 -10.61 -0.84
CA LEU A 336 10.07 -9.91 -0.03
C LEU A 336 9.59 -8.61 -0.70
N ASP A 337 10.50 -7.88 -1.34
CA ASP A 337 10.20 -6.67 -2.10
C ASP A 337 9.30 -6.96 -3.32
N GLU A 338 9.60 -8.00 -4.10
CA GLU A 338 8.77 -8.40 -5.25
C GLU A 338 7.39 -8.95 -4.84
N MET A 339 7.30 -9.72 -3.74
CA MET A 339 6.02 -10.14 -3.17
C MET A 339 5.16 -8.93 -2.80
N ALA A 340 5.73 -7.95 -2.10
CA ALA A 340 5.02 -6.73 -1.71
C ALA A 340 4.61 -5.89 -2.93
N LYS A 341 5.47 -5.73 -3.95
CA LYS A 341 5.14 -5.03 -5.20
C LYS A 341 3.99 -5.70 -5.95
N GLN A 342 3.95 -7.03 -5.99
CA GLN A 342 2.89 -7.77 -6.66
C GLN A 342 1.55 -7.60 -5.93
N ALA A 343 1.54 -7.69 -4.59
CA ALA A 343 0.35 -7.40 -3.79
C ALA A 343 -0.14 -5.96 -4.01
N ARG A 344 0.77 -4.98 -3.99
CA ARG A 344 0.50 -3.58 -4.32
C ARG A 344 -0.13 -3.40 -5.70
N ASN A 345 0.35 -4.13 -6.72
CA ASN A 345 -0.20 -4.07 -8.08
C ASN A 345 -1.64 -4.60 -8.11
N LEU A 346 -1.90 -5.75 -7.48
CA LEU A 346 -3.24 -6.33 -7.37
C LEU A 346 -4.21 -5.39 -6.65
N ILE A 347 -3.78 -4.79 -5.54
CA ILE A 347 -4.56 -3.79 -4.79
C ILE A 347 -4.87 -2.58 -5.67
N THR A 348 -3.88 -2.09 -6.41
CA THR A 348 -4.07 -0.97 -7.36
C THR A 348 -5.14 -1.28 -8.40
N ASP A 349 -5.11 -2.48 -8.98
CA ASP A 349 -6.09 -2.88 -10.00
C ASP A 349 -7.49 -3.02 -9.39
N ILE A 350 -7.61 -3.57 -8.18
CA ILE A 350 -8.88 -3.62 -7.44
C ILE A 350 -9.41 -2.21 -7.15
N CYS A 351 -8.55 -1.29 -6.70
CA CYS A 351 -8.94 0.10 -6.48
C CYS A 351 -9.45 0.75 -7.78
N THR A 352 -8.82 0.46 -8.92
CA THR A 352 -9.25 0.99 -10.23
C THR A 352 -10.63 0.48 -10.62
N GLU A 353 -10.90 -0.81 -10.40
CA GLU A 353 -12.20 -1.42 -10.63
C GLU A 353 -13.27 -0.79 -9.70
N GLN A 354 -12.95 -0.60 -8.42
CA GLN A 354 -13.85 0.01 -7.44
C GLN A 354 -14.12 1.51 -7.70
N CYS A 355 -13.12 2.25 -8.19
CA CYS A 355 -13.32 3.63 -8.66
C CYS A 355 -14.29 3.67 -9.85
N THR A 356 -14.20 2.70 -10.77
CA THR A 356 -15.11 2.60 -11.91
C THR A 356 -16.54 2.33 -11.45
N LEU A 357 -16.73 1.44 -10.46
CA LEU A 357 -18.05 1.18 -9.86
C LEU A 357 -18.58 2.42 -9.13
N SER A 358 -17.72 3.15 -8.43
CA SER A 358 -18.10 4.39 -7.72
C SER A 358 -18.46 5.52 -8.69
N ASP A 359 -17.76 5.66 -9.82
CA ASP A 359 -18.08 6.64 -10.87
C ASP A 359 -19.49 6.40 -11.44
N GLN A 360 -19.91 5.15 -11.62
CA GLN A 360 -21.25 4.81 -12.12
C GLN A 360 -22.38 5.29 -11.20
N LEU A 361 -22.08 5.56 -9.92
CA LEU A 361 -23.04 6.08 -8.94
C LEU A 361 -23.17 7.61 -8.99
N LEU A 362 -22.32 8.31 -9.74
CA LEU A 362 -22.37 9.77 -9.82
C LEU A 362 -23.64 10.27 -10.52
N PRO A 363 -24.20 11.43 -10.08
CA PRO A 363 -25.44 11.98 -10.63
C PRO A 363 -25.43 12.18 -12.16
N LYS A 364 -24.26 12.43 -12.75
CA LYS A 364 -24.09 12.61 -14.20
C LYS A 364 -24.67 11.47 -15.04
N HIS A 365 -24.65 10.23 -14.53
CA HIS A 365 -25.18 9.07 -15.24
C HIS A 365 -26.72 8.98 -15.22
N CYS A 366 -27.39 9.79 -14.39
CA CYS A 366 -28.86 9.83 -14.29
C CYS A 366 -29.51 10.70 -15.37
N ALA A 367 -28.76 11.55 -16.09
CA ALA A 367 -29.29 12.50 -17.06
C ALA A 367 -30.21 11.85 -18.13
N LYS A 368 -29.82 10.68 -18.65
CA LYS A 368 -30.63 9.93 -19.64
C LYS A 368 -31.99 9.50 -19.08
N THR A 369 -32.03 9.11 -17.81
CA THR A 369 -33.26 8.70 -17.11
C THR A 369 -34.21 9.89 -16.96
N ILE A 370 -33.70 11.05 -16.56
CA ILE A 370 -34.48 12.29 -16.43
C ILE A 370 -35.04 12.72 -17.79
N SER A 371 -34.19 12.80 -18.82
CA SER A 371 -34.61 13.17 -20.18
C SER A 371 -35.71 12.25 -20.74
N GLN A 372 -35.62 10.95 -20.47
CA GLN A 372 -36.66 10.00 -20.88
C GLN A 372 -37.97 10.19 -20.09
N ALA A 373 -37.90 10.47 -18.79
CA ALA A 373 -39.08 10.71 -17.97
C ALA A 373 -39.83 12.00 -18.37
N VAL A 374 -39.08 13.07 -18.69
CA VAL A 374 -39.65 14.35 -19.14
C VAL A 374 -40.28 14.21 -20.54
N ASN A 375 -39.58 13.57 -21.49
CA ASN A 375 -40.05 13.42 -22.87
C ASN A 375 -41.21 12.42 -23.03
N LYS A 376 -41.38 11.46 -22.11
CA LYS A 376 -42.56 10.58 -22.08
C LYS A 376 -43.87 11.33 -21.78
N LYS A 377 -43.82 12.51 -21.14
CA LYS A 377 -45.01 13.36 -20.94
C LYS A 377 -45.41 14.16 -22.19
N SER A 378 -44.54 14.31 -23.20
CA SER A 378 -44.77 15.19 -24.35
C SER A 378 -45.03 14.49 -25.70
N LYS A 379 -44.87 13.16 -25.83
CA LYS A 379 -45.13 12.44 -27.09
C LYS A 379 -45.98 11.17 -26.91
N LYS A 380 -47.15 11.16 -27.59
CA LYS A 380 -47.81 9.94 -28.07
C LYS A 380 -46.83 9.13 -28.92
N GLN A 381 -46.86 7.82 -28.70
CA GLN A 381 -46.01 6.78 -29.30
C GLN A 381 -45.62 7.04 -30.76
N THR A 382 -44.32 7.00 -31.04
CA THR A 382 -43.79 6.36 -32.26
C THR A 382 -42.50 5.65 -31.89
N GLY A 383 -42.44 4.36 -32.22
CA GLY A 383 -41.34 3.48 -31.87
C GLY A 383 -40.05 3.83 -32.59
N LYS A 384 -38.96 3.94 -31.83
CA LYS A 384 -37.60 3.70 -32.34
C LYS A 384 -36.97 2.62 -31.47
N LYS A 385 -36.46 1.58 -32.14
CA LYS A 385 -35.72 0.44 -31.55
C LYS A 385 -34.67 0.97 -30.58
N GLY A 386 -34.73 0.47 -29.35
CA GLY A 386 -33.99 0.97 -28.21
C GLY A 386 -32.47 0.86 -28.39
N GLU A 387 -31.78 1.95 -28.10
CA GLU A 387 -30.40 1.87 -27.64
C GLU A 387 -30.32 0.93 -26.43
N PRO A 388 -29.23 0.17 -26.25
CA PRO A 388 -29.07 -0.73 -25.12
C PRO A 388 -29.27 0.05 -23.81
N GLU A 389 -30.20 -0.46 -22.99
CA GLU A 389 -30.44 0.05 -21.65
C GLU A 389 -29.15 -0.15 -20.85
N ARG A 390 -28.56 0.94 -20.33
CA ARG A 390 -27.37 0.84 -19.48
C ARG A 390 -27.75 0.00 -18.26
N GLU A 391 -26.95 -1.02 -17.98
CA GLU A 391 -27.13 -1.87 -16.82
C GLU A 391 -27.11 -1.03 -15.54
N LYS A 392 -27.99 -1.37 -14.60
CA LYS A 392 -28.09 -0.66 -13.32
C LYS A 392 -26.90 -1.08 -12.44
N PRO A 393 -26.28 -0.14 -11.69
CA PRO A 393 -25.29 -0.50 -10.69
C PRO A 393 -25.83 -1.56 -9.72
N GLY A 394 -25.03 -2.59 -9.47
CA GLY A 394 -25.40 -3.77 -8.67
C GLY A 394 -25.66 -5.03 -9.51
N VAL A 395 -25.91 -4.90 -10.82
CA VAL A 395 -26.07 -6.06 -11.72
C VAL A 395 -24.78 -6.85 -11.85
N GLU A 396 -23.62 -6.19 -11.85
CA GLU A 396 -22.30 -6.81 -11.89
C GLU A 396 -22.04 -7.72 -10.67
N SER A 397 -22.71 -7.43 -9.55
CA SER A 397 -22.62 -8.19 -8.31
C SER A 397 -23.63 -9.37 -8.24
N MET A 398 -24.61 -9.45 -9.15
CA MET A 398 -25.60 -10.52 -9.20
C MET A 398 -25.04 -11.79 -9.85
N ARG A 399 -24.20 -12.50 -9.08
CA ARG A 399 -23.54 -13.72 -9.55
C ARG A 399 -24.52 -14.89 -9.73
N LYS A 400 -24.57 -15.43 -10.95
CA LYS A 400 -25.36 -16.63 -11.27
C LYS A 400 -24.61 -17.94 -11.02
N ASN A 401 -23.31 -17.98 -11.32
CA ASN A 401 -22.47 -19.18 -11.18
C ASN A 401 -21.02 -18.77 -10.88
N ARG A 402 -20.33 -19.50 -9.98
CA ARG A 402 -18.93 -19.26 -9.62
C ARG A 402 -17.93 -19.64 -10.73
N LEU A 403 -18.33 -20.51 -11.67
CA LEU A 403 -17.53 -20.84 -12.85
C LEU A 403 -17.33 -19.65 -13.79
N VAL A 404 -18.21 -18.64 -13.72
CA VAL A 404 -18.02 -17.37 -14.43
C VAL A 404 -17.14 -16.49 -13.55
N VAL A 405 -15.84 -16.53 -13.84
CA VAL A 405 -14.80 -15.79 -13.10
C VAL A 405 -14.63 -14.40 -13.70
N THR A 406 -15.06 -13.38 -12.97
CA THR A 406 -14.90 -11.97 -13.37
C THR A 406 -13.45 -11.51 -13.21
N ASN A 407 -13.10 -10.32 -13.74
CA ASN A 407 -11.78 -9.72 -13.49
C ASN A 407 -11.54 -9.52 -11.98
N LEU A 408 -12.54 -9.00 -11.29
CA LEU A 408 -12.51 -8.74 -9.85
C LEU A 408 -12.29 -10.03 -9.04
N ASP A 409 -12.88 -11.16 -9.47
CA ASP A 409 -12.64 -12.47 -8.85
C ASP A 409 -11.18 -12.94 -8.95
N LYS A 410 -10.57 -12.75 -10.13
CA LYS A 410 -9.17 -13.12 -10.35
C LYS A 410 -8.24 -12.30 -9.47
N LEU A 411 -8.49 -10.98 -9.41
CA LEU A 411 -7.70 -10.06 -8.60
C LEU A 411 -7.84 -10.36 -7.10
N HIS A 412 -9.06 -10.53 -6.59
CA HIS A 412 -9.28 -10.87 -5.19
C HIS A 412 -8.67 -12.22 -4.80
N THR A 413 -8.82 -13.24 -5.65
CA THR A 413 -8.22 -14.56 -5.39
C THR A 413 -6.70 -14.44 -5.33
N ALA A 414 -6.08 -13.83 -6.34
CA ALA A 414 -4.63 -13.63 -6.37
C ALA A 414 -4.10 -12.82 -5.19
N LEU A 415 -4.84 -11.77 -4.76
CA LEU A 415 -4.48 -10.96 -3.61
C LEU A 415 -4.54 -11.78 -2.32
N SER A 416 -5.63 -12.51 -2.09
CA SER A 416 -5.81 -13.31 -0.88
C SER A 416 -4.74 -14.41 -0.74
N GLU A 417 -4.37 -15.08 -1.84
CA GLU A 417 -3.34 -16.11 -1.83
C GLU A 417 -1.96 -15.51 -1.53
N LEU A 418 -1.60 -14.40 -2.18
CA LEU A 418 -0.32 -13.75 -1.92
C LEU A 418 -0.24 -13.14 -0.51
N CYS A 419 -1.34 -12.57 -0.01
CA CYS A 419 -1.40 -12.04 1.36
C CYS A 419 -1.27 -13.13 2.42
N PHE A 420 -1.79 -14.35 2.17
CA PHE A 420 -1.51 -15.49 3.04
C PHE A 420 0.00 -15.73 3.18
N SER A 421 0.73 -15.68 2.06
CA SER A 421 2.19 -15.84 2.03
C SER A 421 2.92 -14.73 2.79
N ILE A 422 2.53 -13.46 2.59
CA ILE A 422 3.13 -12.30 3.27
C ILE A 422 2.87 -12.33 4.79
N ASN A 423 1.68 -12.79 5.21
CA ASN A 423 1.29 -12.86 6.61
C ASN A 423 1.65 -14.18 7.29
N TYR A 424 2.22 -15.14 6.55
CA TYR A 424 2.47 -16.51 7.03
C TYR A 424 3.40 -16.55 8.25
N VAL A 425 4.49 -15.78 8.21
CA VAL A 425 5.48 -15.70 9.30
C VAL A 425 5.68 -14.24 9.72
N PRO A 426 5.73 -13.93 11.04
CA PRO A 426 5.92 -12.56 11.49
C PRO A 426 7.26 -11.95 11.07
N ASN A 427 8.33 -12.73 11.16
CA ASN A 427 9.68 -12.37 10.74
C ASN A 427 10.52 -13.64 10.46
N MET A 428 11.67 -13.47 9.82
CA MET A 428 12.65 -14.54 9.63
C MET A 428 14.06 -14.02 9.85
N VAL A 429 14.94 -14.88 10.35
CA VAL A 429 16.35 -14.54 10.62
C VAL A 429 17.23 -15.18 9.56
N VAL A 430 17.85 -14.36 8.72
CA VAL A 430 18.80 -14.78 7.69
C VAL A 430 20.16 -14.21 8.06
N TRP A 431 21.12 -15.08 8.39
CA TRP A 431 22.47 -14.68 8.81
C TRP A 431 22.46 -13.54 9.85
N GLU A 432 21.79 -13.78 10.99
CA GLU A 432 21.57 -12.83 12.10
C GLU A 432 20.80 -11.55 11.76
N HIS A 433 20.34 -11.35 10.52
CA HIS A 433 19.51 -10.22 10.12
C HIS A 433 18.03 -10.61 10.16
N THR A 434 17.21 -9.76 10.78
CA THR A 434 15.76 -9.99 10.90
C THR A 434 15.01 -9.29 9.78
N PHE A 435 14.28 -10.07 8.97
CA PHE A 435 13.41 -9.59 7.91
C PHE A 435 11.95 -9.69 8.32
N THR A 436 11.16 -8.64 8.08
CA THR A 436 9.74 -8.58 8.44
C THR A 436 8.89 -8.37 7.19
N PRO A 437 8.28 -9.43 6.61
CA PRO A 437 7.58 -9.35 5.31
C PRO A 437 6.49 -8.28 5.21
N ARG A 438 5.68 -8.11 6.26
CA ARG A 438 4.58 -7.12 6.27
C ARG A 438 5.03 -5.67 6.14
N GLU A 439 6.23 -5.31 6.61
CA GLU A 439 6.75 -3.94 6.53
C GLU A 439 7.06 -3.53 5.09
N TYR A 440 7.49 -4.49 4.25
CA TYR A 440 7.66 -4.26 2.81
C TYR A 440 6.32 -3.88 2.17
N LEU A 441 5.24 -4.59 2.52
CA LEU A 441 3.90 -4.26 2.03
C LEU A 441 3.45 -2.87 2.52
N THR A 442 3.56 -2.59 3.82
CA THR A 442 3.20 -1.27 4.40
C THR A 442 3.90 -0.13 3.67
N SER A 443 5.22 -0.23 3.50
CA SER A 443 6.03 0.77 2.79
C SER A 443 5.57 0.95 1.34
N HIS A 444 5.34 -0.15 0.61
CA HIS A 444 4.83 -0.09 -0.77
C HIS A 444 3.43 0.48 -0.86
N LEU A 445 2.56 0.25 0.13
CA LEU A 445 1.21 0.82 0.16
C LEU A 445 1.25 2.33 0.40
N GLU A 446 2.04 2.81 1.37
CA GLU A 446 2.26 4.24 1.62
C GLU A 446 2.77 4.92 0.35
N ILE A 447 3.89 4.41 -0.20
CA ILE A 447 4.47 4.93 -1.42
C ILE A 447 3.42 4.91 -2.51
N ARG A 448 2.69 3.81 -2.74
CA ARG A 448 1.76 3.70 -3.87
C ARG A 448 0.56 4.64 -3.75
N PHE A 449 0.07 4.84 -2.54
CA PHE A 449 -1.06 5.73 -2.28
C PHE A 449 -0.65 7.19 -2.54
N THR A 450 0.59 7.56 -2.18
CA THR A 450 1.20 8.88 -2.46
C THR A 450 1.68 9.04 -3.91
N LYS A 451 2.29 8.01 -4.53
CA LYS A 451 3.32 8.15 -5.58
C LYS A 451 2.87 8.98 -6.77
N HIS A 452 3.71 9.98 -7.05
CA HIS A 452 3.57 11.01 -8.05
C HIS A 452 4.37 10.78 -9.34
N VAL A 453 5.24 9.77 -9.39
CA VAL A 453 6.34 9.70 -10.36
C VAL A 453 6.18 8.50 -11.29
N THR A 454 5.46 8.68 -12.40
CA THR A 454 5.87 8.28 -13.77
C THR A 454 4.74 8.58 -14.79
N PRO A 455 5.06 9.21 -15.94
CA PRO A 455 4.08 9.76 -16.88
C PRO A 455 3.19 8.73 -17.61
N PHE A 456 3.40 7.42 -17.41
CA PHE A 456 2.60 6.36 -18.04
C PHE A 456 1.67 5.62 -17.05
N VAL A 457 1.81 5.86 -15.73
CA VAL A 457 1.02 5.21 -14.65
C VAL A 457 0.16 6.27 -13.91
N LEU A 458 -0.10 7.40 -14.57
CA LEU A 458 -0.73 8.59 -14.00
C LEU A 458 -2.18 8.41 -13.52
N LYS A 459 -2.91 7.34 -13.86
CA LYS A 459 -4.34 7.24 -13.51
C LYS A 459 -4.66 6.60 -12.16
N ARG A 460 -3.65 6.28 -11.33
CA ARG A 460 -3.85 5.26 -10.28
C ARG A 460 -3.29 5.61 -8.88
N SER A 461 -2.87 6.84 -8.60
CA SER A 461 -2.47 7.34 -7.25
C SER A 461 -3.29 8.58 -6.90
N ILE A 462 -3.28 9.06 -5.64
CA ILE A 462 -4.10 10.24 -5.26
C ILE A 462 -3.83 11.41 -6.19
N VAL A 463 -2.55 11.77 -6.39
CA VAL A 463 -2.26 12.93 -7.23
C VAL A 463 -2.30 12.63 -8.73
N GLY A 464 -2.10 11.37 -9.11
CA GLY A 464 -2.42 10.93 -10.46
C GLY A 464 -3.91 11.09 -10.80
N MET A 465 -4.80 10.75 -9.86
CA MET A 465 -6.25 10.93 -9.98
C MET A 465 -6.68 12.41 -10.01
N THR A 466 -5.82 13.33 -9.54
CA THR A 466 -6.03 14.78 -9.71
C THR A 466 -5.95 15.18 -11.19
N MET A 467 -5.34 14.37 -12.05
CA MET A 467 -5.29 14.58 -13.51
C MET A 467 -4.81 15.99 -13.91
N TYR A 468 -3.93 16.59 -13.10
CA TYR A 468 -3.46 17.95 -13.33
C TYR A 468 -2.54 18.01 -14.54
N ASN A 469 -2.85 18.90 -15.47
CA ASN A 469 -2.02 19.17 -16.63
C ASN A 469 -1.85 20.68 -16.82
N GLN A 470 -0.62 21.16 -16.61
CA GLN A 470 -0.29 22.58 -16.72
C GLN A 470 -0.47 23.13 -18.14
N ALA A 471 -0.27 22.31 -19.18
CA ALA A 471 -0.37 22.75 -20.57
C ALA A 471 -1.83 22.94 -21.02
N THR A 472 -2.73 22.04 -20.61
CA THR A 472 -4.17 22.11 -20.93
C THR A 472 -5.00 22.85 -19.88
N GLN A 473 -4.39 23.20 -18.74
CA GLN A 473 -5.06 23.78 -17.56
C GLN A 473 -6.22 22.88 -17.06
N GLU A 474 -6.08 21.58 -17.24
CA GLU A 474 -7.08 20.60 -16.78
C GLU A 474 -6.73 20.10 -15.37
N ILE A 475 -7.77 19.93 -14.56
CA ILE A 475 -7.69 19.30 -13.24
C ILE A 475 -8.99 18.54 -12.97
N ALA A 476 -8.90 17.44 -12.23
CA ALA A 476 -10.06 16.66 -11.82
C ALA A 476 -10.98 17.47 -10.90
N LYS A 477 -12.28 17.21 -10.97
CA LYS A 477 -13.25 17.81 -10.06
C LYS A 477 -13.01 17.30 -8.63
N PRO A 478 -13.02 18.17 -7.60
CA PRO A 478 -12.79 17.75 -6.22
C PRO A 478 -13.75 16.63 -5.76
N SER A 479 -15.01 16.67 -6.19
CA SER A 479 -16.02 15.66 -5.86
C SER A 479 -15.72 14.28 -6.47
N GLU A 480 -15.24 14.24 -7.72
CA GLU A 480 -14.85 13.00 -8.40
C GLU A 480 -13.55 12.43 -7.81
N LEU A 481 -12.59 13.30 -7.49
CA LEU A 481 -11.35 12.92 -6.80
C LEU A 481 -11.67 12.33 -5.42
N LEU A 482 -12.49 12.99 -4.61
CA LEU A 482 -12.88 12.51 -3.28
C LEU A 482 -13.61 11.16 -3.34
N THR A 483 -14.50 10.99 -4.33
CA THR A 483 -15.19 9.71 -4.56
C THR A 483 -14.19 8.58 -4.84
N SER A 484 -13.18 8.86 -5.66
CA SER A 484 -12.13 7.90 -5.99
C SER A 484 -11.22 7.61 -4.77
N VAL A 485 -10.84 8.62 -4.00
CA VAL A 485 -10.04 8.46 -2.77
C VAL A 485 -10.79 7.60 -1.75
N ARG A 486 -12.09 7.80 -1.57
CA ARG A 486 -12.93 6.97 -0.69
C ARG A 486 -13.00 5.51 -1.14
N ALA A 487 -13.12 5.26 -2.45
CA ALA A 487 -13.07 3.92 -3.00
C ALA A 487 -11.71 3.24 -2.74
N TYR A 488 -10.60 3.98 -2.92
CA TYR A 488 -9.26 3.51 -2.57
C TYR A 488 -9.12 3.16 -1.09
N MET A 489 -9.56 4.05 -0.20
CA MET A 489 -9.52 3.81 1.25
C MET A 489 -10.34 2.57 1.63
N THR A 490 -11.49 2.34 1.00
CA THR A 490 -12.32 1.16 1.27
C THR A 490 -11.59 -0.14 0.93
N VAL A 491 -10.90 -0.20 -0.22
CA VAL A 491 -10.09 -1.36 -0.61
C VAL A 491 -8.89 -1.53 0.33
N LEU A 492 -8.17 -0.46 0.62
CA LEU A 492 -7.02 -0.49 1.53
C LEU A 492 -7.41 -0.93 2.94
N GLN A 493 -8.56 -0.48 3.46
CA GLN A 493 -9.07 -0.93 4.75
C GLN A 493 -9.32 -2.45 4.77
N SER A 494 -9.77 -3.03 3.65
CA SER A 494 -10.02 -4.46 3.57
C SER A 494 -8.75 -5.33 3.68
N ILE A 495 -7.55 -4.74 3.53
CA ILE A 495 -6.26 -5.44 3.62
C ILE A 495 -5.98 -5.95 5.03
N GLU A 496 -6.51 -5.27 6.06
CA GLU A 496 -6.40 -5.72 7.46
C GLU A 496 -7.03 -7.09 7.68
N ASN A 497 -7.97 -7.52 6.83
CA ASN A 497 -8.55 -8.87 6.91
C ASN A 497 -7.56 -9.97 6.49
N TYR A 498 -6.51 -9.63 5.74
CA TYR A 498 -5.56 -10.60 5.20
C TYR A 498 -4.18 -10.53 5.85
N VAL A 499 -3.73 -9.33 6.22
CA VAL A 499 -2.38 -9.11 6.77
C VAL A 499 -2.50 -8.27 8.04
N GLN A 500 -1.73 -8.64 9.08
CA GLN A 500 -1.68 -7.90 10.33
C GLN A 500 -0.90 -6.58 10.18
N ILE A 501 -1.51 -5.59 9.52
CA ILE A 501 -0.99 -4.23 9.29
C ILE A 501 -2.01 -3.23 9.82
N ASP A 502 -1.54 -2.09 10.32
CA ASP A 502 -2.38 -0.94 10.69
C ASP A 502 -2.51 0.00 9.49
N ILE A 503 -3.64 -0.08 8.78
CA ILE A 503 -3.89 0.78 7.61
C ILE A 503 -4.26 2.22 8.02
N THR A 504 -4.73 2.41 9.25
CA THR A 504 -5.09 3.73 9.78
C THR A 504 -3.84 4.61 9.83
N ARG A 505 -2.71 4.04 10.24
CA ARG A 505 -1.41 4.73 10.20
C ARG A 505 -0.99 5.09 8.77
N VAL A 506 -1.19 4.20 7.80
CA VAL A 506 -0.92 4.47 6.38
C VAL A 506 -1.76 5.65 5.89
N PHE A 507 -3.06 5.70 6.23
CA PHE A 507 -3.91 6.83 5.89
C PHE A 507 -3.46 8.13 6.54
N ASN A 508 -3.13 8.11 7.83
CA ASN A 508 -2.65 9.28 8.55
C ASN A 508 -1.36 9.83 7.93
N ASN A 509 -0.40 8.96 7.61
CA ASN A 509 0.86 9.36 6.98
C ASN A 509 0.64 10.01 5.62
N VAL A 510 -0.17 9.41 4.76
CA VAL A 510 -0.35 9.89 3.38
C VAL A 510 -1.29 11.09 3.31
N LEU A 511 -2.49 10.99 3.89
CA LEU A 511 -3.51 12.05 3.76
C LEU A 511 -3.10 13.33 4.48
N LEU A 512 -2.40 13.23 5.62
CA LEU A 512 -1.93 14.42 6.32
C LEU A 512 -0.85 15.14 5.52
N GLN A 513 0.08 14.43 4.89
CA GLN A 513 1.08 15.05 4.02
C GLN A 513 0.44 15.77 2.83
N GLN A 514 -0.64 15.23 2.27
CA GLN A 514 -1.35 15.86 1.16
C GLN A 514 -2.01 17.20 1.52
N THR A 515 -2.16 17.53 2.80
CA THR A 515 -2.63 18.85 3.27
C THR A 515 -1.54 19.94 3.22
N GLN A 516 -0.28 19.56 3.10
CA GLN A 516 0.86 20.48 3.10
C GLN A 516 1.14 20.98 1.68
N HIS A 517 1.90 22.07 1.54
CA HIS A 517 2.30 22.61 0.23
C HIS A 517 3.20 21.65 -0.57
N LEU A 518 4.08 20.92 0.12
CA LEU A 518 4.94 19.85 -0.37
C LEU A 518 4.86 18.65 0.58
N ASP A 519 5.04 17.44 0.05
CA ASP A 519 5.08 16.22 0.86
C ASP A 519 6.45 16.03 1.56
N SER A 520 6.63 14.90 2.29
CA SER A 520 7.91 14.61 2.97
C SER A 520 9.10 14.38 2.02
N HIS A 521 8.84 14.20 0.72
CA HIS A 521 9.85 14.03 -0.32
C HIS A 521 10.13 15.33 -1.09
N GLY A 522 9.43 16.42 -0.77
CA GLY A 522 9.55 17.70 -1.47
C GLY A 522 8.76 17.76 -2.78
N GLU A 523 7.82 16.84 -2.98
CA GLU A 523 6.98 16.78 -4.19
C GLU A 523 5.68 17.59 -4.00
N PRO A 524 5.08 18.11 -5.11
CA PRO A 524 3.78 18.77 -5.06
C PRO A 524 2.69 17.85 -4.50
N THR A 525 1.69 18.46 -3.86
CA THR A 525 0.55 17.77 -3.26
C THR A 525 -0.73 18.22 -3.95
N ILE A 526 -1.84 17.52 -3.69
CA ILE A 526 -3.16 18.03 -4.13
C ILE A 526 -3.40 19.47 -3.64
N THR A 527 -2.84 19.83 -2.49
CA THR A 527 -2.96 21.14 -1.89
C THR A 527 -2.35 22.23 -2.76
N SER A 528 -1.08 22.06 -3.16
CA SER A 528 -0.43 23.04 -4.03
C SER A 528 -1.02 23.06 -5.44
N LEU A 529 -1.44 21.90 -5.98
CA LEU A 529 -2.03 21.82 -7.32
C LEU A 529 -3.39 22.52 -7.43
N TYR A 530 -4.33 22.25 -6.52
CA TYR A 530 -5.62 22.94 -6.53
C TYR A 530 -5.47 24.43 -6.23
N THR A 531 -4.62 24.80 -5.29
CA THR A 531 -4.35 26.22 -4.99
C THR A 531 -3.83 26.95 -6.23
N ASN A 532 -2.86 26.37 -6.93
CA ASN A 532 -2.35 26.95 -8.17
C ASN A 532 -3.43 27.05 -9.26
N TRP A 533 -4.20 25.98 -9.47
CA TRP A 533 -5.24 25.96 -10.50
C TRP A 533 -6.37 26.97 -10.24
N TYR A 534 -6.85 27.09 -9.00
CA TYR A 534 -7.89 28.07 -8.66
C TYR A 534 -7.41 29.52 -8.89
N LEU A 535 -6.16 29.83 -8.56
CA LEU A 535 -5.59 31.17 -8.75
C LEU A 535 -5.28 31.47 -10.21
N GLU A 536 -4.49 30.62 -10.87
CA GLU A 536 -3.95 30.85 -12.21
C GLU A 536 -4.93 30.51 -13.33
N THR A 537 -5.94 29.68 -13.07
CA THR A 537 -6.95 29.29 -14.07
C THR A 537 -8.30 29.93 -13.74
N LEU A 538 -8.97 29.52 -12.67
CA LEU A 538 -10.35 29.97 -12.40
C LEU A 538 -10.45 31.49 -12.15
N LEU A 539 -9.75 32.01 -11.15
CA LEU A 539 -9.84 33.42 -10.75
C LEU A 539 -9.19 34.37 -11.77
N ARG A 540 -8.18 33.91 -12.51
CA ARG A 540 -7.62 34.66 -13.64
C ARG A 540 -8.66 34.85 -14.75
N GLN A 541 -9.45 33.82 -15.07
CA GLN A 541 -10.50 33.92 -16.08
C GLN A 541 -11.70 34.75 -15.62
N VAL A 542 -11.95 34.84 -14.30
CA VAL A 542 -12.88 35.84 -13.73
C VAL A 542 -12.38 37.26 -14.01
N SER A 543 -11.08 37.51 -13.82
CA SER A 543 -10.47 38.82 -14.08
C SER A 543 -10.46 39.20 -15.57
N ASN A 544 -10.43 38.20 -16.45
CA ASN A 544 -10.59 38.36 -17.90
C ASN A 544 -12.05 38.65 -18.32
N GLY A 545 -13.01 38.49 -17.41
CA GLY A 545 -14.43 38.79 -17.65
C GLY A 545 -15.23 37.64 -18.28
N HIS A 546 -14.70 36.42 -18.25
CA HIS A 546 -15.40 35.23 -18.79
C HIS A 546 -16.22 34.48 -17.74
N ILE A 547 -15.99 34.74 -16.45
CA ILE A 547 -16.64 34.07 -15.33
C ILE A 547 -17.15 35.15 -14.37
N ALA A 548 -18.31 34.93 -13.75
CA ALA A 548 -18.83 35.79 -12.70
C ALA A 548 -19.25 35.00 -11.47
N TYR A 549 -19.21 35.66 -10.30
CA TYR A 549 -19.74 35.10 -9.07
C TYR A 549 -21.25 35.26 -9.06
N PHE A 550 -21.97 34.17 -8.78
CA PHE A 550 -23.43 34.13 -8.70
C PHE A 550 -23.80 33.85 -7.24
N PRO A 551 -24.08 34.89 -6.42
CA PRO A 551 -24.60 34.73 -5.07
C PRO A 551 -25.81 33.80 -5.00
N ALA A 552 -26.72 33.88 -5.98
CA ALA A 552 -27.92 33.05 -6.07
C ALA A 552 -27.63 31.55 -6.10
N MET A 553 -26.57 31.14 -6.81
CA MET A 553 -26.15 29.75 -6.95
C MET A 553 -25.04 29.37 -5.96
N LYS A 554 -24.53 30.34 -5.18
CA LYS A 554 -23.36 30.21 -4.31
C LYS A 554 -22.17 29.58 -5.05
N ALA A 555 -21.91 30.01 -6.28
CA ALA A 555 -20.86 29.45 -7.15
C ALA A 555 -20.34 30.50 -8.15
N PHE A 556 -19.22 30.20 -8.81
CA PHE A 556 -18.76 30.93 -9.99
C PHE A 556 -19.31 30.25 -11.25
N VAL A 557 -19.83 31.04 -12.18
CA VAL A 557 -20.52 30.55 -13.38
C VAL A 557 -19.91 31.18 -14.63
N ASN A 558 -19.80 30.41 -15.70
CA ASN A 558 -19.28 30.89 -16.98
C ASN A 558 -20.27 31.88 -17.60
N LEU A 559 -19.77 33.03 -18.06
CA LEU A 559 -20.56 34.01 -18.79
C LEU A 559 -20.61 33.63 -20.28
N PRO A 560 -21.71 33.95 -20.99
CA PRO A 560 -21.86 33.70 -22.42
C PRO A 560 -21.05 34.70 -23.26
N THR A 561 -19.73 34.70 -23.11
CA THR A 561 -18.77 35.48 -23.90
C THR A 561 -18.12 34.59 -24.96
N GLU A 562 -17.65 35.15 -26.07
CA GLU A 562 -16.75 34.40 -26.96
C GLU A 562 -15.44 34.10 -26.23
N ASN A 563 -15.28 32.86 -25.79
CA ASN A 563 -14.11 32.38 -25.05
C ASN A 563 -13.76 30.94 -25.44
N GLU A 564 -12.52 30.53 -25.16
CA GLU A 564 -12.01 29.18 -25.40
C GLU A 564 -11.87 28.41 -24.07
N LEU A 565 -12.78 28.64 -23.11
CA LEU A 565 -12.72 27.94 -21.82
C LEU A 565 -12.98 26.45 -22.00
N THR A 566 -12.09 25.63 -21.43
CA THR A 566 -12.15 24.16 -21.46
C THR A 566 -12.87 23.56 -20.25
N PHE A 567 -13.33 24.39 -19.30
CA PHE A 567 -13.99 23.95 -18.06
C PHE A 567 -15.20 24.81 -17.71
N ASN A 568 -16.13 24.25 -16.93
CA ASN A 568 -17.28 24.95 -16.37
C ASN A 568 -16.99 25.33 -14.91
N ALA A 569 -16.91 26.63 -14.61
CA ALA A 569 -16.54 27.11 -13.26
C ALA A 569 -17.47 26.60 -12.15
N GLU A 570 -18.74 26.38 -12.47
CA GLU A 570 -19.75 25.90 -11.52
C GLU A 570 -19.43 24.49 -11.01
N GLU A 571 -18.88 23.61 -11.86
CA GLU A 571 -18.55 22.23 -11.48
C GLU A 571 -17.33 22.14 -10.53
N TYR A 572 -16.60 23.24 -10.35
CA TYR A 572 -15.42 23.35 -9.49
C TYR A 572 -15.64 24.26 -8.28
N SER A 573 -16.74 25.02 -8.23
CA SER A 573 -17.01 26.03 -7.21
C SER A 573 -18.39 25.95 -6.57
N ASP A 574 -19.24 25.01 -6.99
CA ASP A 574 -20.52 24.72 -6.34
C ASP A 574 -20.35 24.15 -4.92
N ILE A 575 -21.43 24.13 -4.13
CA ILE A 575 -21.41 23.64 -2.75
C ILE A 575 -20.77 22.24 -2.63
N SER A 576 -20.93 21.39 -3.65
CA SER A 576 -20.37 20.03 -3.71
C SER A 576 -18.88 20.00 -4.07
N GLY A 577 -18.37 20.98 -4.82
CA GLY A 577 -16.98 21.14 -5.25
C GLY A 577 -16.10 21.95 -4.30
N LYS A 578 -16.67 22.55 -3.23
CA LYS A 578 -15.97 23.48 -2.32
C LYS A 578 -15.01 22.86 -1.29
N LEU A 579 -14.72 21.56 -1.34
CA LEU A 579 -13.65 20.97 -0.52
C LEU A 579 -12.30 21.07 -1.22
N CYS A 580 -11.66 22.24 -1.18
CA CYS A 580 -10.20 22.40 -1.07
C CYS A 580 -9.77 23.87 -1.19
N LEU A 581 -9.10 24.33 -0.14
CA LEU A 581 -8.00 25.30 -0.14
C LEU A 581 -8.22 26.82 -0.27
N VAL A 582 -7.40 27.49 0.53
CA VAL A 582 -7.30 28.92 0.80
C VAL A 582 -5.80 29.25 0.82
N PHE A 583 -5.35 30.20 0.00
CA PHE A 583 -4.35 31.26 0.31
C PHE A 583 -4.10 32.09 -0.95
N LEU A 584 -3.82 33.38 -0.79
CA LEU A 584 -3.87 34.39 -1.88
C LEU A 584 -2.58 35.15 -2.13
N LEU A 585 -2.43 35.51 -3.41
CA LEU A 585 -1.31 36.17 -4.10
C LEU A 585 -1.45 37.72 -4.17
N ASN A 586 -0.31 38.36 -4.48
CA ASN A 586 -0.14 39.79 -4.83
C ASN A 586 -0.08 40.00 -6.35
N PHE A 587 -0.79 40.98 -6.94
CA PHE A 587 -0.49 41.51 -8.29
C PHE A 587 -0.94 42.99 -8.56
N SER A 588 -0.25 43.63 -9.51
CA SER A 588 -0.05 45.08 -9.78
C SER A 588 -1.00 45.73 -10.82
N VAL A 589 -0.79 47.05 -11.08
CA VAL A 589 -1.66 48.26 -11.27
C VAL A 589 -2.52 48.40 -12.56
N ASP A 590 -3.80 48.82 -12.38
CA ASP A 590 -4.75 49.49 -13.31
C ASP A 590 -6.18 49.60 -12.70
N SER A 591 -6.76 50.81 -12.76
CA SER A 591 -8.08 51.29 -12.23
C SER A 591 -8.52 50.82 -10.83
N VAL A 592 -8.70 51.78 -9.90
CA VAL A 592 -9.09 51.52 -8.49
C VAL A 592 -10.35 50.63 -8.38
N LEU A 593 -11.38 50.89 -9.17
CA LEU A 593 -12.61 50.08 -9.17
C LEU A 593 -12.40 48.66 -9.67
N LYS A 594 -11.57 48.48 -10.70
CA LYS A 594 -11.23 47.15 -11.24
C LYS A 594 -10.49 46.33 -10.18
N ARG A 595 -9.55 46.94 -9.46
CA ARG A 595 -8.85 46.29 -8.33
C ARG A 595 -9.76 45.93 -7.18
N MET A 596 -10.59 46.87 -6.75
CA MET A 596 -11.55 46.61 -5.67
C MET A 596 -12.51 45.49 -6.06
N THR A 597 -12.89 45.41 -7.34
CA THR A 597 -13.72 44.31 -7.85
C THR A 597 -12.98 42.98 -7.83
N ILE A 598 -11.71 42.93 -8.26
CA ILE A 598 -10.86 41.72 -8.20
C ILE A 598 -10.68 41.26 -6.75
N ILE A 599 -10.38 42.19 -5.82
CA ILE A 599 -10.28 41.90 -4.38
C ILE A 599 -11.61 41.32 -3.87
N GLY A 600 -12.73 41.93 -4.25
CA GLY A 600 -14.06 41.44 -3.87
C GLY A 600 -14.36 40.05 -4.39
N VAL A 601 -14.02 39.75 -5.65
CA VAL A 601 -14.17 38.43 -6.28
C VAL A 601 -13.37 37.39 -5.49
N ILE A 602 -12.13 37.71 -5.19
CA ILE A 602 -11.21 36.87 -4.44
C ILE A 602 -11.75 36.59 -3.03
N LEU A 603 -12.23 37.61 -2.33
CA LEU A 603 -12.85 37.47 -1.00
C LEU A 603 -14.16 36.69 -1.07
N SER A 604 -14.91 36.79 -2.16
CA SER A 604 -16.12 36.01 -2.38
C SER A 604 -15.78 34.53 -2.56
N PHE A 605 -14.74 34.19 -3.32
CA PHE A 605 -14.21 32.83 -3.41
C PHE A 605 -13.75 32.30 -2.04
N ARG A 606 -13.04 33.12 -1.26
CA ARG A 606 -12.66 32.79 0.12
C ARG A 606 -13.88 32.53 1.02
N SER A 607 -14.94 33.34 0.92
CA SER A 607 -16.20 33.13 1.66
C SER A 607 -16.79 31.76 1.36
N LEU A 608 -16.86 31.38 0.07
CA LEU A 608 -17.34 30.06 -0.32
C LEU A 608 -16.49 28.92 0.25
N ALA A 609 -15.16 29.05 0.21
CA ALA A 609 -14.25 28.07 0.77
C ALA A 609 -14.38 27.93 2.30
N GLN A 610 -14.51 29.06 3.01
CA GLN A 610 -14.68 29.08 4.47
C GLN A 610 -16.03 28.52 4.91
N GLU A 611 -17.12 28.88 4.23
CA GLU A 611 -18.47 28.34 4.47
C GLU A 611 -18.47 26.81 4.33
N ALA A 612 -17.87 26.28 3.25
CA ALA A 612 -17.78 24.84 3.06
C ALA A 612 -16.85 24.14 4.08
N LEU A 613 -15.72 24.77 4.43
CA LEU A 613 -14.82 24.26 5.47
C LEU A 613 -15.56 24.14 6.81
N ARG A 614 -16.34 25.16 7.19
CA ARG A 614 -17.13 25.16 8.42
C ARG A 614 -18.11 23.99 8.45
N ASP A 615 -18.86 23.78 7.38
CA ASP A 615 -19.84 22.69 7.31
C ASP A 615 -19.16 21.32 7.47
N VAL A 616 -18.01 21.11 6.82
CA VAL A 616 -17.23 19.87 6.92
C VAL A 616 -16.71 19.65 8.34
N LEU A 617 -16.12 20.68 8.95
CA LEU A 617 -15.56 20.57 10.30
C LEU A 617 -16.64 20.40 11.36
N SER A 618 -17.79 21.06 11.21
CA SER A 618 -18.93 20.89 12.12
C SER A 618 -19.45 19.44 12.14
N TYR A 619 -19.34 18.73 11.00
CA TYR A 619 -19.67 17.31 10.90
C TYR A 619 -18.57 16.40 11.47
N HIS A 620 -17.30 16.66 11.14
CA HIS A 620 -16.19 15.77 11.51
C HIS A 620 -15.68 15.95 12.94
N ILE A 621 -15.67 17.18 13.46
CA ILE A 621 -15.14 17.54 14.79
C ILE A 621 -16.11 18.46 15.57
N PRO A 622 -17.38 18.04 15.78
CA PRO A 622 -18.44 18.89 16.34
C PRO A 622 -18.09 19.44 17.73
N PHE A 623 -17.42 18.66 18.57
CA PHE A 623 -17.04 19.09 19.92
C PHE A 623 -16.00 20.22 19.91
N LEU A 624 -15.04 20.18 18.97
CA LEU A 624 -14.04 21.24 18.84
C LEU A 624 -14.68 22.50 18.25
N VAL A 625 -15.49 22.37 17.20
CA VAL A 625 -16.18 23.51 16.58
C VAL A 625 -17.09 24.20 17.58
N SER A 626 -17.89 23.45 18.34
CA SER A 626 -18.76 24.03 19.37
C SER A 626 -17.98 24.81 20.43
N SER A 627 -16.79 24.32 20.82
CA SER A 627 -15.93 25.05 21.78
C SER A 627 -15.33 26.32 21.17
N ILE A 628 -14.98 26.29 19.87
CA ILE A 628 -14.44 27.46 19.15
C ILE A 628 -15.52 28.51 18.94
N GLU A 629 -16.74 28.10 18.59
CA GLU A 629 -17.91 28.98 18.44
C GLU A 629 -18.22 29.70 19.74
N ASP A 630 -18.36 28.95 20.85
CA ASP A 630 -18.60 29.53 22.17
C ASP A 630 -17.48 30.50 22.60
N PHE A 631 -16.22 30.13 22.32
CA PHE A 631 -15.07 30.96 22.64
C PHE A 631 -15.00 32.25 21.81
N LYS A 632 -15.44 32.23 20.54
CA LYS A 632 -15.52 33.42 19.69
C LYS A 632 -16.64 34.36 20.12
N ASP A 633 -17.82 33.81 20.42
CA ASP A 633 -19.02 34.62 20.65
C ASP A 633 -18.99 35.36 22.00
N HIS A 634 -18.22 34.85 22.96
CA HIS A 634 -18.12 35.42 24.31
C HIS A 634 -16.82 36.20 24.58
N ILE A 635 -16.13 36.68 23.54
CA ILE A 635 -14.96 37.56 23.70
C ILE A 635 -15.39 38.91 24.32
N PRO A 636 -14.78 39.36 25.44
CA PRO A 636 -15.12 40.65 26.04
C PRO A 636 -14.81 41.81 25.08
N ARG A 637 -15.70 42.81 24.99
CA ARG A 637 -15.52 44.00 24.13
C ARG A 637 -14.31 44.87 24.51
N GLU A 638 -13.80 44.72 25.73
CA GLU A 638 -12.60 45.42 26.24
C GLU A 638 -11.29 44.66 25.97
N THR A 639 -11.35 43.53 25.27
CA THR A 639 -10.17 42.69 24.99
C THR A 639 -9.19 43.38 24.05
N ASP A 640 -7.89 43.25 24.33
CA ASP A 640 -6.83 43.73 23.45
C ASP A 640 -7.02 43.18 22.03
N MET A 641 -6.98 44.05 21.03
CA MET A 641 -7.11 43.70 19.61
C MET A 641 -6.11 42.61 19.19
N LYS A 642 -4.92 42.58 19.80
CA LYS A 642 -3.92 41.54 19.52
C LYS A 642 -4.35 40.16 20.03
N VAL A 643 -5.02 40.10 21.18
CA VAL A 643 -5.57 38.86 21.73
C VAL A 643 -6.79 38.42 20.93
N ALA A 644 -7.67 39.37 20.55
CA ALA A 644 -8.82 39.09 19.70
C ALA A 644 -8.42 38.51 18.34
N MET A 645 -7.31 38.97 17.74
CA MET A 645 -6.80 38.39 16.49
C MET A 645 -6.42 36.91 16.61
N ASN A 646 -5.86 36.47 17.74
CA ASN A 646 -5.55 35.05 17.94
C ASN A 646 -6.83 34.21 17.98
N VAL A 647 -7.91 34.73 18.58
CA VAL A 647 -9.21 34.06 18.60
C VAL A 647 -9.82 34.02 17.21
N TYR A 648 -9.73 35.10 16.45
CA TYR A 648 -10.19 35.14 15.06
C TYR A 648 -9.35 34.25 14.14
N GLU A 649 -8.04 34.12 14.36
CA GLU A 649 -7.19 33.19 13.61
C GLU A 649 -7.65 31.75 13.83
N LEU A 650 -7.81 31.33 15.10
CA LEU A 650 -8.36 30.02 15.46
C LEU A 650 -9.76 29.79 14.87
N SER A 651 -10.64 30.79 14.96
CA SER A 651 -12.00 30.72 14.44
C SER A 651 -12.02 30.58 12.91
N SER A 652 -11.22 31.39 12.22
CA SER A 652 -11.11 31.34 10.77
C SER A 652 -10.50 30.02 10.27
N ALA A 653 -9.57 29.41 11.03
CA ALA A 653 -9.05 28.08 10.72
C ALA A 653 -10.14 26.99 10.82
N ALA A 654 -11.19 27.22 11.62
CA ALA A 654 -12.38 26.37 11.69
C ALA A 654 -13.49 26.77 10.69
N GLY A 655 -13.24 27.72 9.78
CA GLY A 655 -14.20 28.19 8.78
C GLY A 655 -15.23 29.21 9.29
N LEU A 656 -15.12 29.66 10.55
CA LEU A 656 -16.06 30.64 11.11
C LEU A 656 -15.87 32.02 10.47
N PRO A 657 -16.96 32.75 10.16
CA PRO A 657 -16.87 34.12 9.68
C PRO A 657 -16.42 35.04 10.83
N CYS A 658 -15.35 35.79 10.60
CA CYS A 658 -14.85 36.80 11.54
C CYS A 658 -15.18 38.21 11.03
N GLU A 659 -15.46 39.13 11.94
CA GLU A 659 -15.74 40.53 11.66
C GLU A 659 -14.50 41.24 11.06
N ILE A 660 -13.31 40.80 11.50
CA ILE A 660 -12.02 41.20 10.96
C ILE A 660 -11.31 39.93 10.49
N ASP A 661 -10.93 39.87 9.21
CA ASP A 661 -10.21 38.72 8.66
C ASP A 661 -8.72 38.75 9.07
N PRO A 662 -8.26 37.81 9.92
CA PRO A 662 -6.89 37.79 10.42
C PRO A 662 -5.87 37.53 9.31
N ALA A 663 -6.21 36.69 8.31
CA ALA A 663 -5.30 36.39 7.21
C ALA A 663 -5.09 37.60 6.31
N LEU A 664 -6.15 38.39 6.08
CA LEU A 664 -6.07 39.64 5.34
C LEU A 664 -5.26 40.70 6.09
N VAL A 665 -5.44 40.81 7.41
CA VAL A 665 -4.64 41.70 8.26
C VAL A 665 -3.16 41.35 8.17
N VAL A 666 -2.80 40.07 8.30
CA VAL A 666 -1.40 39.61 8.17
C VAL A 666 -0.84 39.91 6.79
N ALA A 667 -1.60 39.61 5.73
CA ALA A 667 -1.18 39.87 4.35
C ALA A 667 -0.92 41.36 4.09
N LEU A 668 -1.83 42.25 4.50
CA LEU A 668 -1.67 43.70 4.33
C LEU A 668 -0.58 44.29 5.23
N SER A 669 -0.40 43.73 6.44
CA SER A 669 0.69 44.14 7.34
C SER A 669 2.08 43.82 6.77
N SER A 670 2.21 42.73 6.00
CA SER A 670 3.48 42.36 5.36
C SER A 670 3.87 43.26 4.18
N GLN A 671 2.91 44.01 3.62
CA GLN A 671 3.15 44.98 2.55
C GLN A 671 3.53 46.38 3.05
N LYS A 672 3.65 46.55 4.38
CA LYS A 672 4.03 47.82 4.99
C LYS A 672 5.40 48.26 4.47
N SER A 673 5.49 49.44 3.88
CA SER A 673 6.76 49.98 3.39
C SER A 673 7.50 50.63 4.54
N GLU A 674 8.73 50.18 4.84
CA GLU A 674 9.56 50.78 5.91
C GLU A 674 9.83 52.28 5.71
N ASN A 675 9.58 52.82 4.52
CA ASN A 675 9.86 54.21 4.13
C ASN A 675 8.70 55.19 4.34
N ILE A 676 7.50 54.76 4.77
CA ILE A 676 6.32 55.62 4.91
C ILE A 676 5.96 55.78 6.40
N SER A 677 5.62 56.99 6.83
CA SER A 677 5.22 57.24 8.23
C SER A 677 3.86 56.59 8.55
N PRO A 678 3.62 56.10 9.79
CA PRO A 678 2.36 55.47 10.16
C PRO A 678 1.12 56.37 9.96
N GLU A 679 1.27 57.69 10.13
CA GLU A 679 0.18 58.64 9.87
C GLU A 679 -0.12 58.79 8.38
N GLU A 680 0.92 58.75 7.53
CA GLU A 680 0.73 58.83 6.08
C GLU A 680 0.07 57.56 5.53
N GLU A 681 0.41 56.37 6.07
CA GLU A 681 -0.29 55.12 5.72
C GLU A 681 -1.77 55.13 6.14
N TYR A 682 -2.07 55.61 7.36
CA TYR A 682 -3.45 55.79 7.81
C TYR A 682 -4.23 56.77 6.91
N LYS A 683 -3.58 57.86 6.48
CA LYS A 683 -4.15 58.83 5.55
C LYS A 683 -4.41 58.22 4.17
N ILE A 684 -3.49 57.39 3.65
CA ILE A 684 -3.69 56.65 2.39
C ILE A 684 -4.90 55.72 2.51
N ALA A 685 -5.07 55.01 3.64
CA ALA A 685 -6.23 54.16 3.88
C ALA A 685 -7.55 54.95 3.91
N CYS A 686 -7.57 56.15 4.53
CA CYS A 686 -8.73 57.04 4.50
C CYS A 686 -9.03 57.55 3.07
N LEU A 687 -8.00 57.98 2.35
CA LEU A 687 -8.13 58.47 0.97
C LEU A 687 -8.57 57.38 0.00
N LEU A 688 -8.21 56.11 0.23
CA LEU A 688 -8.70 54.97 -0.55
C LEU A 688 -10.23 54.86 -0.44
N MET A 689 -10.79 54.97 0.78
CA MET A 689 -12.25 54.94 0.98
C MET A 689 -12.93 56.10 0.27
N VAL A 690 -12.37 57.31 0.35
CA VAL A 690 -12.86 58.49 -0.37
C VAL A 690 -12.85 58.24 -1.89
N PHE A 691 -11.74 57.73 -2.43
CA PHE A 691 -11.57 57.45 -3.85
C PHE A 691 -12.63 56.45 -4.33
N VAL A 692 -12.80 55.34 -3.63
CA VAL A 692 -13.79 54.32 -4.01
C VAL A 692 -15.21 54.91 -3.97
N ALA A 693 -15.57 55.65 -2.93
CA ALA A 693 -16.90 56.25 -2.77
C ALA A 693 -17.29 57.20 -3.92
N VAL A 694 -16.39 58.10 -4.32
CA VAL A 694 -16.65 59.05 -5.42
C VAL A 694 -16.58 58.41 -6.81
N SER A 695 -16.01 57.21 -6.91
CA SER A 695 -15.87 56.50 -8.18
C SER A 695 -17.08 55.63 -8.51
N LEU A 696 -17.88 55.21 -7.53
CA LEU A 696 -19.07 54.36 -7.75
C LEU A 696 -20.02 54.86 -8.86
N PRO A 697 -20.32 56.18 -8.99
CA PRO A 697 -21.21 56.67 -10.06
C PRO A 697 -20.72 56.36 -11.48
N THR A 698 -19.40 56.23 -11.69
CA THR A 698 -18.84 55.90 -13.02
C THR A 698 -19.30 54.52 -13.51
N LEU A 699 -19.62 53.60 -12.59
CA LEU A 699 -20.13 52.27 -12.91
C LEU A 699 -21.50 52.32 -13.60
N ALA A 700 -22.28 53.38 -13.43
CA ALA A 700 -23.61 53.53 -14.04
C ALA A 700 -23.56 53.67 -15.57
N SER A 701 -22.41 54.09 -16.12
CA SER A 701 -22.18 54.19 -17.56
C SER A 701 -21.84 52.85 -18.23
N ASN A 702 -21.38 51.86 -17.45
CA ASN A 702 -20.94 50.57 -17.99
C ASN A 702 -22.14 49.63 -18.19
N VAL A 703 -22.30 49.12 -19.42
CA VAL A 703 -23.38 48.21 -19.82
C VAL A 703 -23.40 46.93 -18.98
N MET A 704 -22.24 46.43 -18.58
CA MET A 704 -22.11 45.19 -17.80
C MET A 704 -22.44 45.38 -16.31
N SER A 705 -22.67 46.61 -15.85
CA SER A 705 -23.15 46.93 -14.50
C SER A 705 -24.66 46.72 -14.35
N GLN A 706 -25.31 46.02 -15.28
CA GLN A 706 -26.71 45.63 -15.14
C GLN A 706 -26.83 44.58 -14.03
N TYR A 707 -27.75 44.82 -13.09
CA TYR A 707 -28.13 43.81 -12.11
C TYR A 707 -29.05 42.79 -12.76
N SER A 708 -28.74 41.51 -12.57
CA SER A 708 -29.50 40.38 -13.08
C SER A 708 -30.06 39.56 -11.92
N PRO A 709 -31.40 39.38 -11.85
CA PRO A 709 -32.03 38.51 -10.85
C PRO A 709 -31.54 37.06 -10.88
N ALA A 710 -31.14 36.55 -12.05
CA ALA A 710 -30.59 35.19 -12.15
C ALA A 710 -29.23 35.03 -11.46
N ILE A 711 -28.47 36.13 -11.35
CA ILE A 711 -27.18 36.18 -10.65
C ILE A 711 -27.40 36.52 -9.17
N GLU A 712 -28.49 37.24 -8.86
CA GLU A 712 -28.63 38.08 -7.65
C GLU A 712 -27.47 39.09 -7.50
N GLY A 713 -26.96 39.55 -8.64
CA GLY A 713 -25.78 40.41 -8.73
C GLY A 713 -25.59 41.00 -10.12
N HIS A 714 -24.46 41.65 -10.33
CA HIS A 714 -24.10 42.30 -11.60
C HIS A 714 -23.19 41.43 -12.47
N CYS A 715 -23.34 41.53 -13.80
CA CYS A 715 -22.58 40.72 -14.77
C CYS A 715 -21.06 40.96 -14.74
N ASN A 716 -20.61 42.14 -14.31
CA ASN A 716 -19.19 42.50 -14.17
C ASN A 716 -18.64 42.34 -12.74
N ASN A 717 -19.33 41.60 -11.86
CA ASN A 717 -18.91 41.33 -10.48
C ASN A 717 -18.84 42.54 -9.54
N ILE A 718 -19.42 43.70 -9.88
CA ILE A 718 -19.35 44.87 -8.98
C ILE A 718 -20.12 44.67 -7.67
N HIS A 719 -21.06 43.72 -7.58
CA HIS A 719 -21.66 43.30 -6.31
C HIS A 719 -20.62 42.82 -5.29
N CYS A 720 -19.50 42.25 -5.76
CA CYS A 720 -18.37 41.85 -4.90
C CYS A 720 -17.66 43.04 -4.24
N LEU A 721 -17.88 44.28 -4.72
CA LEU A 721 -17.34 45.48 -4.08
C LEU A 721 -17.84 45.64 -2.65
N ALA A 722 -19.06 45.18 -2.34
CA ALA A 722 -19.59 45.21 -0.98
C ALA A 722 -18.66 44.50 0.01
N LYS A 723 -18.26 43.27 -0.33
CA LYS A 723 -17.33 42.46 0.46
C LYS A 723 -15.93 43.07 0.49
N ALA A 724 -15.45 43.62 -0.63
CA ALA A 724 -14.15 44.29 -0.71
C ALA A 724 -14.07 45.51 0.20
N ILE A 725 -15.04 46.43 0.11
CA ILE A 725 -15.07 47.68 0.89
C ILE A 725 -15.09 47.36 2.38
N ASN A 726 -15.98 46.45 2.80
CA ASN A 726 -16.12 46.08 4.20
C ASN A 726 -14.83 45.46 4.77
N GLN A 727 -14.32 44.40 4.13
CA GLN A 727 -13.16 43.65 4.63
C GLN A 727 -11.85 44.43 4.54
N ILE A 728 -11.63 45.22 3.48
CA ILE A 728 -10.45 46.09 3.36
C ILE A 728 -10.49 47.20 4.42
N ALA A 729 -11.65 47.82 4.66
CA ALA A 729 -11.79 48.83 5.72
C ALA A 729 -11.51 48.21 7.09
N ALA A 730 -12.13 47.06 7.39
CA ALA A 730 -11.91 46.35 8.64
C ALA A 730 -10.42 46.02 8.85
N ALA A 731 -9.74 45.47 7.84
CA ALA A 731 -8.33 45.12 7.96
C ALA A 731 -7.40 46.34 8.09
N LEU A 732 -7.52 47.33 7.19
CA LEU A 732 -6.64 48.51 7.20
C LEU A 732 -6.81 49.33 8.46
N PHE A 733 -8.03 49.60 8.91
CA PHE A 733 -8.24 50.40 10.12
C PHE A 733 -7.93 49.63 11.39
N THR A 734 -7.95 48.30 11.39
CA THR A 734 -7.39 47.48 12.48
C THR A 734 -5.87 47.62 12.56
N ILE A 735 -5.16 47.52 11.43
CA ILE A 735 -3.68 47.66 11.37
C ILE A 735 -3.23 49.02 11.91
N HIS A 736 -3.91 50.09 11.51
CA HIS A 736 -3.57 51.45 11.89
C HIS A 736 -4.24 51.91 13.21
N LYS A 737 -4.94 51.02 13.92
CA LYS A 737 -5.66 51.31 15.18
C LYS A 737 -6.67 52.47 15.07
N GLY A 738 -7.32 52.59 13.93
CA GLY A 738 -8.41 53.54 13.68
C GLY A 738 -9.79 52.96 13.99
N SER A 739 -10.82 53.83 13.96
CA SER A 739 -12.22 53.41 14.12
C SER A 739 -12.78 52.91 12.78
N ILE A 740 -13.05 51.61 12.67
CA ILE A 740 -13.61 50.99 11.44
C ILE A 740 -15.00 51.57 11.15
N GLU A 741 -15.84 51.68 12.19
CA GLU A 741 -17.22 52.15 12.10
C GLU A 741 -17.31 53.59 11.59
N ASP A 742 -16.48 54.51 12.11
CA ASP A 742 -16.51 55.91 11.70
C ASP A 742 -16.06 56.09 10.24
N ARG A 743 -15.09 55.31 9.79
CA ARG A 743 -14.59 55.36 8.41
C ARG A 743 -15.60 54.78 7.41
N LEU A 744 -16.31 53.71 7.78
CA LEU A 744 -17.39 53.16 6.96
C LEU A 744 -18.62 54.09 6.93
N LYS A 745 -18.94 54.77 8.03
CA LYS A 745 -19.98 55.83 8.06
C LYS A 745 -19.66 56.97 7.10
N GLU A 746 -18.42 57.46 7.13
CA GLU A 746 -17.93 58.50 6.23
C GLU A 746 -17.98 58.05 4.76
N PHE A 747 -17.52 56.83 4.48
CA PHE A 747 -17.63 56.21 3.16
C PHE A 747 -19.08 56.17 2.67
N LEU A 748 -20.02 55.70 3.51
CA LEU A 748 -21.42 55.55 3.14
C LEU A 748 -22.08 56.91 2.85
N ALA A 749 -21.80 57.93 3.65
CA ALA A 749 -22.32 59.28 3.43
C ALA A 749 -21.82 59.87 2.10
N LEU A 750 -20.53 59.67 1.79
CA LEU A 750 -19.93 60.17 0.55
C LEU A 750 -20.40 59.40 -0.68
N ALA A 751 -20.52 58.08 -0.58
CA ALA A 751 -21.05 57.22 -1.64
C ALA A 751 -22.51 57.56 -1.95
N SER A 752 -23.35 57.73 -0.92
CA SER A 752 -24.76 58.10 -1.05
C SER A 752 -24.92 59.48 -1.67
N SER A 753 -24.14 60.47 -1.21
CA SER A 753 -24.10 61.82 -1.81
C SER A 753 -23.71 61.79 -3.30
N SER A 754 -22.72 60.97 -3.66
CA SER A 754 -22.24 60.85 -5.03
C SER A 754 -23.28 60.18 -5.95
N LEU A 755 -23.97 59.15 -5.46
CA LEU A 755 -25.02 58.45 -6.21
C LEU A 755 -26.35 59.24 -6.31
N LEU A 756 -26.66 60.10 -5.34
CA LEU A 756 -27.83 60.98 -5.43
C LEU A 756 -27.64 62.09 -6.48
N LYS A 757 -26.40 62.57 -6.71
CA LYS A 757 -26.10 63.57 -7.74
C LYS A 757 -26.45 63.08 -9.15
N ILE A 758 -26.11 61.83 -9.49
CA ILE A 758 -26.50 61.22 -10.78
C ILE A 758 -28.01 60.91 -10.88
N GLY A 759 -28.76 60.99 -9.78
CA GLY A 759 -30.21 60.85 -9.77
C GLY A 759 -30.92 62.00 -10.51
N GLN A 760 -30.29 63.17 -10.58
CA GLN A 760 -30.80 64.34 -11.29
C GLN A 760 -30.29 64.46 -12.73
N GLU A 761 -29.31 63.64 -13.11
CA GLU A 761 -28.78 63.60 -14.47
C GLU A 761 -29.76 62.92 -15.45
N THR A 762 -29.87 63.50 -16.64
CA THR A 762 -30.73 63.00 -17.73
C THR A 762 -29.95 62.41 -18.90
N ASP A 763 -28.61 62.44 -18.87
CA ASP A 763 -27.80 61.82 -19.92
C ASP A 763 -27.98 60.30 -19.88
N LYS A 764 -28.47 59.75 -20.98
CA LYS A 764 -28.75 58.32 -21.14
C LYS A 764 -27.50 57.47 -21.09
N THR A 765 -26.32 58.06 -21.33
CA THR A 765 -25.04 57.35 -21.30
C THR A 765 -24.53 57.20 -19.87
N THR A 766 -24.51 58.28 -19.09
CA THR A 766 -24.04 58.25 -17.69
C THR A 766 -25.04 57.59 -16.74
N THR A 767 -26.34 57.63 -17.06
CA THR A 767 -27.40 57.09 -16.19
C THR A 767 -27.97 55.74 -16.64
N ARG A 768 -27.31 55.06 -17.59
CA ARG A 768 -27.81 53.83 -18.22
C ARG A 768 -28.19 52.75 -17.20
N ASN A 769 -27.27 52.43 -16.28
CA ASN A 769 -27.45 51.40 -15.25
C ASN A 769 -27.50 52.02 -13.83
N ARG A 770 -27.95 53.27 -13.72
CA ARG A 770 -28.08 54.01 -12.44
C ARG A 770 -28.75 53.20 -11.35
N GLU A 771 -29.90 52.61 -11.66
CA GLU A 771 -30.72 51.86 -10.70
C GLU A 771 -29.99 50.60 -10.22
N SER A 772 -29.27 49.91 -11.10
CA SER A 772 -28.47 48.73 -10.73
C SER A 772 -27.31 49.10 -9.79
N VAL A 773 -26.70 50.28 -9.97
CA VAL A 773 -25.60 50.75 -9.11
C VAL A 773 -26.10 51.21 -7.74
N TYR A 774 -27.35 51.71 -7.63
CA TYR A 774 -27.95 52.02 -6.33
C TYR A 774 -28.02 50.81 -5.41
N LEU A 775 -28.27 49.62 -5.97
CA LEU A 775 -28.32 48.37 -5.22
C LEU A 775 -26.99 48.02 -4.53
N LEU A 776 -25.86 48.60 -4.96
CA LEU A 776 -24.59 48.40 -4.25
C LEU A 776 -24.61 48.97 -2.84
N LEU A 777 -25.32 50.08 -2.59
CA LEU A 777 -25.41 50.64 -1.23
C LEU A 777 -26.14 49.68 -0.28
N ASP A 778 -27.21 49.05 -0.77
CA ASP A 778 -27.93 48.02 -0.02
C ASP A 778 -27.03 46.81 0.27
N MET A 779 -26.30 46.33 -0.74
CA MET A 779 -25.35 45.22 -0.58
C MET A 779 -24.21 45.54 0.40
N ILE A 780 -23.64 46.76 0.34
CA ILE A 780 -22.57 47.20 1.25
C ILE A 780 -23.05 47.20 2.70
N VAL A 781 -24.28 47.67 2.95
CA VAL A 781 -24.85 47.72 4.30
C VAL A 781 -25.23 46.34 4.80
N GLN A 782 -25.78 45.46 3.95
CA GLN A 782 -26.08 44.07 4.31
C GLN A 782 -24.82 43.24 4.62
N GLU A 783 -23.72 43.47 3.90
CA GLU A 783 -22.47 42.73 4.07
C GLU A 783 -21.63 43.23 5.26
N SER A 784 -21.87 44.46 5.73
CA SER A 784 -21.07 45.10 6.79
C SER A 784 -21.72 44.97 8.17
N PRO A 785 -21.04 44.37 9.17
CA PRO A 785 -21.55 44.35 10.54
C PRO A 785 -21.44 45.73 11.23
N PHE A 786 -20.76 46.70 10.60
CA PHE A 786 -20.51 48.04 11.16
C PHE A 786 -21.51 49.09 10.64
N LEU A 787 -22.33 48.75 9.65
CA LEU A 787 -23.32 49.65 9.06
C LEU A 787 -24.73 49.10 9.31
N THR A 788 -25.67 50.00 9.59
CA THR A 788 -27.06 49.64 9.89
C THR A 788 -28.00 50.23 8.86
N MET A 789 -29.14 49.58 8.62
CA MET A 789 -30.16 50.08 7.70
C MET A 789 -30.72 51.45 8.12
N ASP A 790 -30.81 51.74 9.42
CA ASP A 790 -31.22 53.06 9.93
C ASP A 790 -30.26 54.18 9.48
N LEU A 791 -28.97 53.87 9.39
CA LEU A 791 -27.96 54.81 8.93
C LEU A 791 -28.07 55.02 7.43
N LEU A 792 -28.31 53.95 6.67
CA LEU A 792 -28.54 54.04 5.22
C LEU A 792 -29.75 54.92 4.91
N GLU A 793 -30.88 54.70 5.60
CA GLU A 793 -32.11 55.48 5.37
C GLU A 793 -31.89 56.99 5.61
N SER A 794 -31.01 57.35 6.56
CA SER A 794 -30.71 58.75 6.86
C SER A 794 -29.96 59.48 5.73
N CYS A 795 -29.22 58.77 4.88
CA CYS A 795 -28.39 59.36 3.82
C CYS A 795 -28.79 58.92 2.40
N PHE A 796 -29.56 57.84 2.25
CA PHE A 796 -30.10 57.34 0.99
C PHE A 796 -31.48 56.68 1.21
N PRO A 797 -32.59 57.30 0.73
CA PRO A 797 -33.94 56.80 0.99
C PRO A 797 -34.19 55.41 0.39
N TYR A 798 -34.67 54.45 1.18
CA TYR A 798 -34.91 53.07 0.74
C TYR A 798 -35.95 52.98 -0.38
N VAL A 799 -36.83 53.97 -0.54
CA VAL A 799 -37.78 54.04 -1.66
C VAL A 799 -37.07 54.04 -3.03
N LEU A 800 -35.85 54.59 -3.13
CA LEU A 800 -35.04 54.55 -4.34
C LEU A 800 -34.53 53.13 -4.62
N LEU A 801 -34.06 52.43 -3.58
CA LEU A 801 -33.61 51.04 -3.66
C LEU A 801 -34.77 50.11 -4.02
N ARG A 802 -35.93 50.29 -3.39
CA ARG A 802 -37.15 49.50 -3.69
C ARG A 802 -37.57 49.65 -5.14
N ASN A 803 -37.56 50.87 -5.67
CA ASN A 803 -37.90 51.13 -7.07
C ASN A 803 -36.83 50.54 -8.01
N ALA A 804 -35.55 50.64 -7.65
CA ALA A 804 -34.46 50.03 -8.40
C ALA A 804 -34.58 48.50 -8.45
N TYR A 805 -34.87 47.84 -7.33
CA TYR A 805 -35.17 46.41 -7.30
C TYR A 805 -36.36 46.06 -8.19
N HIS A 806 -37.46 46.82 -8.10
CA HIS A 806 -38.62 46.59 -8.97
C HIS A 806 -38.27 46.72 -10.46
N ALA A 807 -37.45 47.70 -10.84
CA ALA A 807 -37.04 47.91 -12.22
C ALA A 807 -36.21 46.75 -12.79
N VAL A 808 -35.18 46.30 -12.05
CA VAL A 808 -34.29 45.22 -12.51
C VAL A 808 -34.98 43.86 -12.52
N TYR A 809 -35.86 43.59 -11.56
CA TYR A 809 -36.66 42.36 -11.54
C TYR A 809 -37.71 42.35 -12.65
N LYS A 810 -38.39 43.48 -12.92
CA LYS A 810 -39.38 43.58 -14.00
C LYS A 810 -38.73 43.43 -15.39
N GLN A 811 -37.57 44.05 -15.60
CA GLN A 811 -36.83 43.96 -16.87
C GLN A 811 -36.47 42.50 -17.22
N SER A 812 -36.12 41.68 -16.23
CA SER A 812 -35.78 40.26 -16.43
C SER A 812 -36.96 39.39 -16.92
N ILE A 813 -38.18 39.73 -16.51
CA ILE A 813 -39.41 39.01 -16.90
C ILE A 813 -39.75 39.32 -18.37
N THR A 814 -39.50 40.54 -18.82
CA THR A 814 -39.72 40.93 -20.23
C THR A 814 -38.64 40.43 -21.20
N SER A 815 -37.46 40.05 -20.73
CA SER A 815 -36.39 39.47 -21.57
C SER A 815 -36.43 37.94 -21.65
N SER A 816 -37.24 37.28 -20.81
CA SER A 816 -37.43 35.83 -20.77
C SER A 816 -38.75 35.36 -21.41
N ALA A 817 -39.61 36.31 -21.81
CA ALA A 817 -40.75 36.11 -22.71
C ALA A 817 -40.37 36.49 -24.14
#